data_AF-A0A086T1F3-F1
#
_entry.id   AF-A0A086T1F3-F1
#
_cell.length_a   1.000
_cell.length_b   1.000
_cell.length_c   1.000
_cell.angle_alpha   90.00
_cell.angle_beta   90.00
_cell.angle_gamma   90.00
#
_symmetry.space_group_name_H-M   'P 1'
#
loop_
_entity.id
_entity.type
_entity.pdbx_description
1 polymer ?
#
loop_
_entity_poly.entity_id
_entity_poly.type
_entity_poly.pdbx_seq_one_letter_code
_entity_poly.pdbx_strand_id
1 'polypeptide(L)'
;MSEPAYTIVLHGNDATGKSTLVPALRAAGEVVYARGDEDASLEDALVVRSFDKFTLQLADDDRAPLPESYTDRDGVHRRIVRIILDADLAVLQARLVKRPSTDKWESEKALFYFRARFLELAAFHGLPVVDTGKKGVDETVSDIIALARDPETRALFSMLALRTLTPDHVASLAGRRSVMPGVDYAQRLEEIIAIECGETSIFTPEDVRAQCQRDPGLVHAIVNHYDNVHDADAALRLRLVTEGESKQIYKIETPLTRHFDNRILVLLKPTIYSHSKQATAEIAGLSAVRAAGSRLFLEMLHRAGISHTYDGLNAHGLIWARSTEITQIETVYKELCAGTDKHSFFGMATDPSVTLPTGQYKRGPYVRFDWRNPNHMYRGTNPATHPFYHLMEESIGKHAFYENYLTARAEPFGDRCVPEELVHGVQAVETSVDWTTRIFFTIQHYLHQIGLEVQDGCVMLDPTGRTMWSEINQDCMRIKWREVTVANGQEAFDKDVWRAGGSSVEEAILTKWTKLNSLLRAHLGSRPFHEHEMVAPCEPYGLHAREVLADKTLALTPRYRALYERLASHDRSRPRSESSDEAASERLLALMQEHIWQLTAAVPPHSAHEVAKTMVRLANTYARRVGLAPAQVSELTDADADAVLARPATPPGSKAIGVTANKYADKTDDFALAELGVKIVRPEGRCLRVEYEVVDAAKFAKAFGEGVSVHLVPTRPKDIPGLLAQGMLDGAVTYSSVMDNFPTVARLVTSVPDADISLALIGRRGQTQHIDPRAWTVDKPARIVAEHVRMVRTYLAGLGVPPDTYEIQRVLGSSESYIVNDPRQKYLLCDAIIATGGTLQANNLDVWQVVKSKGDIVVGLYQRL
;
A
#
# COMPACT_ATOMS: atom_id res chain seq x y z
N MET A 1 -18.94 -45.38 23.06
CA MET A 1 -19.50 -44.18 23.69
C MET A 1 -20.01 -43.31 22.56
N SER A 2 -21.27 -42.85 22.61
CA SER A 2 -21.78 -41.91 21.60
C SER A 2 -20.96 -40.62 21.65
N GLU A 3 -20.61 -40.05 20.50
CA GLU A 3 -19.99 -38.73 20.47
C GLU A 3 -20.89 -37.72 21.19
N PRO A 4 -20.33 -36.85 22.04
CA PRO A 4 -21.12 -35.82 22.70
C PRO A 4 -21.76 -34.91 21.64
N ALA A 5 -23.06 -34.70 21.75
CA ALA A 5 -23.77 -33.80 20.87
C ALA A 5 -23.15 -32.39 20.94
N TYR A 6 -23.15 -31.68 19.81
CA TYR A 6 -22.64 -30.31 19.74
C TYR A 6 -23.61 -29.38 19.01
N THR A 7 -23.35 -28.09 19.15
CA THR A 7 -24.02 -26.98 18.46
C THR A 7 -22.95 -26.05 17.91
N ILE A 8 -23.08 -25.68 16.65
CA ILE A 8 -22.20 -24.69 16.01
C ILE A 8 -22.82 -23.29 16.18
N VAL A 9 -22.01 -22.33 16.63
CA VAL A 9 -22.38 -20.92 16.67
C VAL A 9 -21.45 -20.15 15.74
N LEU A 10 -22.01 -19.56 14.69
CA LEU A 10 -21.27 -18.77 13.72
C LEU A 10 -21.31 -17.29 14.07
N HIS A 11 -20.13 -16.72 14.19
CA HIS A 11 -19.89 -15.30 14.42
C HIS A 11 -19.14 -14.69 13.24
N GLY A 12 -19.02 -13.37 13.22
CA GLY A 12 -18.21 -12.66 12.22
C GLY A 12 -18.94 -11.46 11.66
N ASN A 13 -18.20 -10.68 10.88
CA ASN A 13 -18.67 -9.41 10.34
C ASN A 13 -19.85 -9.56 9.37
N ASP A 14 -20.50 -8.45 9.01
CA ASP A 14 -21.48 -8.46 7.94
C ASP A 14 -20.84 -8.86 6.60
N ALA A 15 -21.65 -9.50 5.75
CA ALA A 15 -21.23 -10.09 4.48
C ALA A 15 -20.21 -11.25 4.52
N THR A 16 -19.94 -11.85 5.69
CA THR A 16 -19.13 -13.09 5.79
C THR A 16 -19.86 -14.36 5.31
N GLY A 17 -21.10 -14.26 4.82
CA GLY A 17 -21.84 -15.40 4.26
C GLY A 17 -22.67 -16.20 5.26
N LYS A 18 -22.83 -15.73 6.50
CA LYS A 18 -23.66 -16.38 7.55
C LYS A 18 -25.04 -16.84 7.04
N SER A 19 -25.78 -15.97 6.37
CA SER A 19 -27.13 -16.25 5.83
C SER A 19 -27.17 -17.38 4.80
N THR A 20 -26.04 -17.68 4.15
CA THR A 20 -25.90 -18.78 3.18
C THR A 20 -25.40 -20.04 3.87
N LEU A 21 -24.46 -19.92 4.80
CA LEU A 21 -23.83 -21.05 5.48
C LEU A 21 -24.75 -21.73 6.50
N VAL A 22 -25.59 -20.97 7.23
CA VAL A 22 -26.49 -21.56 8.24
C VAL A 22 -27.49 -22.54 7.61
N PRO A 23 -28.24 -22.21 6.55
CA PRO A 23 -29.10 -23.18 5.88
C PRO A 23 -28.34 -24.38 5.32
N ALA A 24 -27.14 -24.16 4.76
CA ALA A 24 -26.32 -25.23 4.19
C ALA A 24 -25.83 -26.22 5.27
N LEU A 25 -25.39 -25.73 6.43
CA LEU A 25 -25.00 -26.57 7.57
C LEU A 25 -26.20 -27.34 8.14
N ARG A 26 -27.37 -26.70 8.26
CA ARG A 26 -28.60 -27.37 8.69
C ARG A 26 -29.03 -28.46 7.70
N ALA A 27 -28.89 -28.21 6.40
CA ALA A 27 -29.12 -29.22 5.36
C ALA A 27 -28.12 -30.39 5.46
N ALA A 28 -26.91 -30.15 5.97
CA ALA A 28 -25.94 -31.19 6.30
C ALA A 28 -26.21 -31.91 7.65
N GLY A 29 -27.31 -31.59 8.34
CA GLY A 29 -27.73 -32.23 9.59
C GLY A 29 -27.18 -31.60 10.86
N GLU A 30 -26.52 -30.45 10.78
CA GLU A 30 -25.89 -29.78 11.92
C GLU A 30 -26.86 -28.86 12.68
N VAL A 31 -26.72 -28.77 14.01
CA VAL A 31 -27.44 -27.78 14.83
C VAL A 31 -26.64 -26.49 14.86
N VAL A 32 -27.13 -25.47 14.15
CA VAL A 32 -26.40 -24.21 13.93
C VAL A 32 -27.22 -22.98 14.28
N TYR A 33 -26.58 -22.05 14.99
CA TYR A 33 -27.09 -20.71 15.28
C TYR A 33 -26.13 -19.64 14.77
N ALA A 34 -26.68 -18.52 14.32
CA ALA A 34 -25.97 -17.31 13.99
C ALA A 34 -26.93 -16.13 14.17
N ARG A 35 -26.39 -14.92 14.35
CA ARG A 35 -27.17 -13.68 14.53
C ARG A 35 -28.35 -13.58 13.55
N GLY A 36 -29.55 -13.38 14.09
CA GLY A 36 -30.83 -13.30 13.37
C GLY A 36 -31.61 -14.61 13.24
N ASP A 37 -31.03 -15.74 13.68
CA ASP A 37 -31.60 -17.10 13.59
C ASP A 37 -31.76 -17.74 15.00
N GLU A 38 -31.54 -16.95 16.05
CA GLU A 38 -31.55 -17.37 17.45
C GLU A 38 -32.94 -17.42 18.10
N ASP A 39 -33.12 -18.41 18.97
CA ASP A 39 -34.20 -18.45 19.94
C ASP A 39 -33.87 -17.53 21.12
N ALA A 40 -34.72 -16.54 21.40
CA ALA A 40 -34.52 -15.60 22.49
C ALA A 40 -34.36 -16.28 23.85
N SER A 41 -34.92 -17.49 24.06
CA SER A 41 -34.76 -18.21 25.32
C SER A 41 -33.37 -18.84 25.49
N LEU A 42 -32.59 -18.98 24.41
CA LEU A 42 -31.26 -19.58 24.43
C LEU A 42 -30.15 -18.53 24.49
N GLU A 43 -30.47 -17.24 24.45
CA GLU A 43 -29.45 -16.17 24.39
C GLU A 43 -28.53 -16.16 25.62
N ASP A 44 -29.06 -16.37 26.83
CA ASP A 44 -28.25 -16.44 28.05
C ASP A 44 -27.35 -17.69 28.08
N ALA A 45 -27.74 -18.77 27.39
CA ALA A 45 -27.00 -20.03 27.34
C ALA A 45 -25.98 -20.07 26.20
N LEU A 46 -26.33 -19.54 25.03
CA LEU A 46 -25.54 -19.60 23.81
C LEU A 46 -24.77 -18.32 23.53
N VAL A 47 -25.16 -17.17 24.08
CA VAL A 47 -24.46 -15.87 23.89
C VAL A 47 -24.23 -15.63 22.39
N VAL A 48 -25.30 -15.66 21.58
CA VAL A 48 -25.19 -15.49 20.11
C VAL A 48 -25.14 -14.00 19.80
N ARG A 49 -26.17 -13.25 20.22
CA ARG A 49 -26.29 -11.82 19.93
C ARG A 49 -25.43 -10.97 20.84
N SER A 50 -25.30 -11.35 22.10
CA SER A 50 -24.49 -10.66 23.10
C SER A 50 -23.00 -10.78 22.85
N PHE A 51 -22.55 -11.74 22.02
CA PHE A 51 -21.16 -11.81 21.56
C PHE A 51 -20.75 -10.54 20.79
N ASP A 52 -21.63 -9.97 19.96
CA ASP A 52 -21.37 -8.72 19.24
C ASP A 52 -21.09 -7.56 20.21
N LYS A 53 -21.63 -7.58 21.43
CA LYS A 53 -21.35 -6.53 22.43
C LYS A 53 -19.87 -6.48 22.81
N PHE A 54 -19.15 -7.60 22.74
CA PHE A 54 -17.70 -7.60 22.97
C PHE A 54 -16.92 -6.88 21.86
N THR A 55 -17.49 -6.79 20.65
CA THR A 55 -16.87 -6.00 19.56
C THR A 55 -17.03 -4.49 19.76
N LEU A 56 -18.02 -4.07 20.57
CA LEU A 56 -18.30 -2.67 20.88
C LEU A 56 -17.47 -2.12 22.05
N GLN A 57 -16.84 -3.03 22.80
CA GLN A 57 -16.00 -2.71 23.96
C GLN A 57 -14.54 -2.61 23.54
N LEU A 58 -13.78 -1.79 24.27
CA LEU A 58 -12.32 -1.85 24.19
C LEU A 58 -11.85 -3.26 24.56
N ALA A 59 -10.80 -3.73 23.89
CA ALA A 59 -10.18 -4.99 24.28
C ALA A 59 -9.66 -4.88 25.73
N ASP A 60 -10.11 -5.80 26.57
CA ASP A 60 -9.70 -5.92 27.96
C ASP A 60 -9.60 -7.39 28.37
N ASP A 61 -8.78 -7.69 29.36
CA ASP A 61 -8.60 -9.07 29.82
C ASP A 61 -9.69 -9.50 30.82
N ASP A 62 -10.45 -8.54 31.35
CA ASP A 62 -11.56 -8.75 32.30
C ASP A 62 -12.85 -9.29 31.64
N ARG A 63 -12.81 -9.63 30.35
CA ARG A 63 -13.96 -10.19 29.63
C ARG A 63 -14.35 -11.56 30.19
N ALA A 64 -15.65 -11.76 30.35
CA ALA A 64 -16.21 -13.00 30.87
C ALA A 64 -15.87 -14.23 30.01
N PRO A 65 -15.74 -15.42 30.61
CA PRO A 65 -15.71 -16.67 29.85
C PRO A 65 -16.96 -16.81 28.99
N LEU A 66 -16.82 -17.47 27.85
CA LEU A 66 -17.97 -17.89 27.04
C LEU A 66 -18.49 -19.23 27.58
N PRO A 67 -19.81 -19.49 27.54
CA PRO A 67 -20.34 -20.81 27.83
C PRO A 67 -19.77 -21.86 26.86
N GLU A 68 -19.35 -23.00 27.41
CA GLU A 68 -18.77 -24.12 26.68
C GLU A 68 -19.81 -25.21 26.36
N SER A 69 -20.93 -25.25 27.09
CA SER A 69 -22.02 -26.19 26.88
C SER A 69 -23.34 -25.65 27.41
N TYR A 70 -24.44 -26.28 27.01
CA TYR A 70 -25.79 -25.99 27.47
C TYR A 70 -26.66 -27.24 27.37
N THR A 71 -27.85 -27.19 27.99
CA THR A 71 -28.88 -28.22 27.79
C THR A 71 -29.97 -27.62 26.91
N ASP A 72 -30.19 -28.25 25.77
CA ASP A 72 -31.18 -27.82 24.78
C ASP A 72 -32.60 -28.23 25.22
N ARG A 73 -33.63 -27.74 24.53
CA ARG A 73 -35.05 -27.97 24.87
C ARG A 73 -35.46 -29.44 24.78
N ASP A 74 -34.74 -30.22 23.99
CA ASP A 74 -34.88 -31.67 23.89
C ASP A 74 -34.28 -32.41 25.11
N GLY A 75 -33.70 -31.68 26.06
CA GLY A 75 -33.00 -32.24 27.22
C GLY A 75 -31.59 -32.76 26.91
N VAL A 76 -31.12 -32.61 25.67
CA VAL A 76 -29.79 -33.05 25.24
C VAL A 76 -28.76 -32.03 25.71
N HIS A 77 -27.75 -32.51 26.43
CA HIS A 77 -26.59 -31.72 26.76
C HIS A 77 -25.69 -31.58 25.53
N ARG A 78 -25.44 -30.34 25.10
CA ARG A 78 -24.68 -30.03 23.89
C ARG A 78 -23.46 -29.18 24.23
N ARG A 79 -22.30 -29.54 23.68
CA ARG A 79 -21.13 -28.65 23.65
C ARG A 79 -21.33 -27.54 22.62
N ILE A 80 -20.87 -26.34 22.93
CA ILE A 80 -20.90 -25.20 22.02
C ILE A 80 -19.56 -25.12 21.27
N VAL A 81 -19.62 -25.14 19.94
CA VAL A 81 -18.47 -24.88 19.06
C VAL A 81 -18.66 -23.53 18.40
N ARG A 82 -17.79 -22.57 18.70
CA ARG A 82 -17.87 -21.21 18.14
C ARG A 82 -16.85 -21.04 17.03
N ILE A 83 -17.28 -20.50 15.90
CA ILE A 83 -16.41 -20.25 14.74
C ILE A 83 -16.59 -18.79 14.31
N ILE A 84 -15.48 -18.08 14.15
CA ILE A 84 -15.45 -16.75 13.56
C ILE A 84 -15.31 -16.89 12.04
N LEU A 85 -16.25 -16.34 11.29
CA LEU A 85 -16.13 -16.22 9.83
C LEU A 85 -15.39 -14.93 9.48
N ASP A 86 -14.42 -15.03 8.58
CA ASP A 86 -13.67 -13.89 8.04
C ASP A 86 -13.74 -13.85 6.51
N ALA A 87 -13.48 -12.67 5.95
CA ALA A 87 -13.14 -12.48 4.54
C ALA A 87 -12.42 -11.12 4.38
N ASP A 88 -11.63 -11.00 3.32
CA ASP A 88 -10.97 -9.74 2.99
C ASP A 88 -11.99 -8.62 2.74
N LEU A 89 -11.62 -7.38 3.11
CA LEU A 89 -12.53 -6.23 3.07
C LEU A 89 -13.16 -6.01 1.69
N ALA A 90 -12.39 -6.17 0.62
CA ALA A 90 -12.89 -6.04 -0.75
C ALA A 90 -13.98 -7.08 -1.07
N VAL A 91 -13.87 -8.30 -0.53
CA VAL A 91 -14.89 -9.35 -0.69
C VAL A 91 -16.16 -8.99 0.08
N LEU A 92 -16.02 -8.47 1.30
CA LEU A 92 -17.16 -8.00 2.10
C LEU A 92 -17.93 -6.90 1.35
N GLN A 93 -17.23 -5.88 0.85
CA GLN A 93 -17.82 -4.79 0.08
C GLN A 93 -18.52 -5.31 -1.19
N ALA A 94 -17.86 -6.17 -1.98
CA ALA A 94 -18.43 -6.73 -3.21
C ALA A 94 -19.72 -7.55 -2.97
N ARG A 95 -19.82 -8.20 -1.80
CA ARG A 95 -21.04 -8.92 -1.40
C ARG A 95 -22.17 -7.97 -0.97
N LEU A 96 -21.84 -6.85 -0.34
CA LEU A 96 -22.81 -5.85 0.11
C LEU A 96 -23.41 -5.04 -1.04
N VAL A 97 -22.66 -4.77 -2.10
CA VAL A 97 -23.17 -4.09 -3.31
C VAL A 97 -24.37 -4.83 -3.92
N LYS A 98 -24.48 -6.15 -3.70
CA LYS A 98 -25.60 -6.97 -4.19
C LYS A 98 -26.83 -6.95 -3.27
N ARG A 99 -26.75 -6.28 -2.11
CA ARG A 99 -27.85 -6.22 -1.13
C ARG A 99 -28.69 -4.96 -1.33
N PRO A 100 -30.01 -5.03 -1.08
CA PRO A 100 -30.92 -3.91 -1.27
C PRO A 100 -30.82 -2.81 -0.20
N SER A 101 -30.10 -3.04 0.89
CA SER A 101 -29.88 -2.07 1.97
C SER A 101 -28.39 -1.95 2.24
N THR A 102 -27.92 -0.73 2.50
CA THR A 102 -26.63 -0.43 3.09
C THR A 102 -26.90 0.22 4.45
N ASP A 103 -26.80 -0.55 5.53
CA ASP A 103 -26.88 0.04 6.86
C ASP A 103 -25.55 0.73 7.25
N LYS A 104 -25.52 1.46 8.37
CA LYS A 104 -24.31 2.19 8.81
C LYS A 104 -23.13 1.27 9.22
N TRP A 105 -23.41 0.03 9.59
CA TRP A 105 -22.45 -1.03 9.94
C TRP A 105 -21.83 -1.70 8.70
N GLU A 106 -22.40 -1.45 7.53
CA GLU A 106 -21.95 -1.96 6.23
C GLU A 106 -21.02 -0.98 5.48
N SER A 107 -20.63 0.14 6.10
CA SER A 107 -19.60 1.05 5.55
C SER A 107 -18.21 0.42 5.55
N GLU A 108 -17.31 0.85 4.65
CA GLU A 108 -15.91 0.36 4.61
C GLU A 108 -15.23 0.54 5.99
N LYS A 109 -15.49 1.68 6.62
CA LYS A 109 -14.98 2.01 7.96
C LYS A 109 -15.45 1.03 9.02
N ALA A 110 -16.75 0.73 9.06
CA ALA A 110 -17.34 -0.22 10.02
C ALA A 110 -16.83 -1.64 9.76
N LEU A 111 -16.84 -2.09 8.50
CA LEU A 111 -16.39 -3.42 8.12
C LEU A 111 -14.93 -3.65 8.50
N PHE A 112 -14.05 -2.67 8.26
CA PHE A 112 -12.66 -2.77 8.67
C PHE A 112 -12.54 -2.95 10.20
N TYR A 113 -13.19 -2.07 10.97
CA TYR A 113 -13.10 -2.08 12.42
C TYR A 113 -13.64 -3.37 13.02
N PHE A 114 -14.86 -3.78 12.67
CA PHE A 114 -15.48 -4.97 13.26
C PHE A 114 -14.78 -6.26 12.85
N ARG A 115 -14.21 -6.32 11.65
CA ARG A 115 -13.34 -7.44 11.26
C ARG A 115 -12.16 -7.58 12.23
N ALA A 116 -11.45 -6.48 12.52
CA ALA A 116 -10.35 -6.49 13.47
C ALA A 116 -10.81 -6.91 14.88
N ARG A 117 -11.98 -6.42 15.34
CA ARG A 117 -12.56 -6.83 16.64
C ARG A 117 -12.91 -8.33 16.69
N PHE A 118 -13.46 -8.90 15.63
CA PHE A 118 -13.78 -10.33 15.58
C PHE A 118 -12.52 -11.20 15.59
N LEU A 119 -11.47 -10.80 14.86
CA LEU A 119 -10.18 -11.50 14.88
C LEU A 119 -9.51 -11.42 16.26
N GLU A 120 -9.64 -10.27 16.94
CA GLU A 120 -9.16 -10.10 18.31
C GLU A 120 -9.89 -11.01 19.29
N LEU A 121 -11.22 -11.10 19.21
CA LEU A 121 -12.00 -12.03 20.03
C LEU A 121 -11.69 -13.49 19.73
N ALA A 122 -11.39 -13.82 18.47
CA ALA A 122 -10.96 -15.16 18.08
C ALA A 122 -9.65 -15.52 18.80
N ALA A 123 -8.66 -14.63 18.76
CA ALA A 123 -7.39 -14.82 19.45
C ALA A 123 -7.55 -14.86 20.97
N PHE A 124 -8.40 -13.99 21.53
CA PHE A 124 -8.62 -13.89 22.98
C PHE A 124 -9.26 -15.15 23.56
N HIS A 125 -10.34 -15.63 22.94
CA HIS A 125 -11.08 -16.79 23.43
C HIS A 125 -10.58 -18.14 22.87
N GLY A 126 -9.59 -18.14 21.97
CA GLY A 126 -9.14 -19.36 21.30
C GLY A 126 -10.24 -19.95 20.42
N LEU A 127 -10.77 -19.15 19.49
CA LEU A 127 -11.80 -19.60 18.56
C LEU A 127 -11.22 -19.79 17.15
N PRO A 128 -11.58 -20.86 16.44
CA PRO A 128 -11.21 -21.04 15.04
C PRO A 128 -11.77 -19.92 14.15
N VAL A 129 -10.97 -19.51 13.17
CA VAL A 129 -11.37 -18.58 12.11
C VAL A 129 -11.53 -19.34 10.79
N VAL A 130 -12.61 -19.11 10.04
CA VAL A 130 -12.80 -19.71 8.71
C VAL A 130 -12.89 -18.61 7.66
N ASP A 131 -11.95 -18.64 6.70
CA ASP A 131 -11.92 -17.70 5.56
C ASP A 131 -12.98 -18.10 4.53
N THR A 132 -14.01 -17.26 4.42
CA THR A 132 -15.12 -17.44 3.48
C THR A 132 -14.88 -16.73 2.15
N GLY A 133 -13.81 -15.93 2.03
CA GLY A 133 -13.55 -15.09 0.87
C GLY A 133 -12.89 -15.82 -0.29
N LYS A 134 -12.18 -16.93 -0.01
CA LYS A 134 -11.39 -17.69 -1.00
C LYS A 134 -12.00 -19.04 -1.36
N LYS A 135 -13.08 -19.45 -0.69
CA LYS A 135 -13.67 -20.78 -0.77
C LYS A 135 -15.12 -20.75 -1.22
N GLY A 136 -15.55 -21.84 -1.84
CA GLY A 136 -16.96 -22.08 -2.14
C GLY A 136 -17.77 -22.37 -0.86
N VAL A 137 -19.11 -22.34 -0.97
CA VAL A 137 -20.01 -22.63 0.16
C VAL A 137 -19.78 -24.04 0.68
N ASP A 138 -19.75 -25.04 -0.21
CA ASP A 138 -19.60 -26.46 0.18
C ASP A 138 -18.27 -26.74 0.87
N GLU A 139 -17.17 -26.17 0.36
CA GLU A 139 -15.85 -26.29 0.98
C GLU A 139 -15.83 -25.63 2.37
N THR A 140 -16.42 -24.44 2.49
CA THR A 140 -16.55 -23.73 3.78
C THR A 140 -17.38 -24.51 4.80
N VAL A 141 -18.49 -25.12 4.36
CA VAL A 141 -19.33 -26.00 5.19
C VAL A 141 -18.55 -27.21 5.66
N SER A 142 -17.80 -27.86 4.75
CA SER A 142 -16.95 -29.00 5.09
C SER A 142 -15.90 -28.65 6.14
N ASP A 143 -15.22 -27.51 6.01
CA ASP A 143 -14.23 -27.04 6.98
C ASP A 143 -14.84 -26.78 8.36
N ILE A 144 -16.01 -26.12 8.40
CA ILE A 144 -16.74 -25.85 9.63
C ILE A 144 -17.11 -27.16 10.35
N ILE A 145 -17.63 -28.15 9.62
CA ILE A 145 -18.02 -29.45 10.19
C ILE A 145 -16.78 -30.20 10.68
N ALA A 146 -15.69 -30.23 9.90
CA ALA A 146 -14.45 -30.87 10.31
C ALA A 146 -13.92 -30.29 11.63
N LEU A 147 -13.86 -28.96 11.74
CA LEU A 147 -13.47 -28.26 12.97
C LEU A 147 -14.44 -28.51 14.13
N ALA A 148 -15.75 -28.65 13.86
CA ALA A 148 -16.78 -28.90 14.87
C ALA A 148 -16.86 -30.34 15.36
N ARG A 149 -16.29 -31.29 14.60
CA ARG A 149 -16.16 -32.69 15.03
C ARG A 149 -14.85 -32.96 15.75
N ASP A 150 -13.73 -32.40 15.29
CA ASP A 150 -12.39 -32.65 15.85
C ASP A 150 -12.13 -32.03 17.25
N PRO A 151 -12.15 -32.82 18.34
CA PRO A 151 -11.91 -32.31 19.70
C PRO A 151 -10.45 -31.98 19.98
N GLU A 152 -9.52 -32.66 19.32
CA GLU A 152 -8.08 -32.47 19.55
C GLU A 152 -7.65 -31.12 18.98
N THR A 153 -8.05 -30.83 17.74
CA THR A 153 -7.80 -29.51 17.13
C THR A 153 -8.42 -28.38 17.96
N ARG A 154 -9.64 -28.54 18.47
CA ARG A 154 -10.26 -27.52 19.35
C ARG A 154 -9.50 -27.32 20.66
N ALA A 155 -8.99 -28.39 21.26
CA ALA A 155 -8.18 -28.27 22.47
C ALA A 155 -6.93 -27.40 22.23
N LEU A 156 -6.33 -27.48 21.03
CA LEU A 156 -5.21 -26.61 20.66
C LEU A 156 -5.58 -25.13 20.69
N PHE A 157 -6.75 -24.77 20.14
CA PHE A 157 -7.22 -23.38 20.18
C PHE A 157 -7.41 -22.89 21.62
N SER A 158 -8.01 -23.71 22.49
CA SER A 158 -8.17 -23.38 23.91
C SER A 158 -6.83 -23.24 24.64
N MET A 159 -5.84 -24.08 24.32
CA MET A 159 -4.49 -23.99 24.89
C MET A 159 -3.78 -22.70 24.48
N LEU A 160 -4.05 -22.19 23.28
CA LEU A 160 -3.45 -20.97 22.72
C LEU A 160 -4.29 -19.70 22.96
N ALA A 161 -5.42 -19.80 23.65
CA ALA A 161 -6.30 -18.68 23.92
C ALA A 161 -5.58 -17.60 24.75
N LEU A 162 -5.49 -16.37 24.24
CA LEU A 162 -4.76 -15.31 24.94
C LEU A 162 -5.34 -14.99 26.33
N ARG A 163 -6.61 -15.29 26.57
CA ARG A 163 -7.26 -15.14 27.87
C ARG A 163 -6.59 -15.96 28.98
N THR A 164 -6.08 -17.15 28.66
CA THR A 164 -5.49 -18.08 29.63
C THR A 164 -3.99 -18.29 29.41
N LEU A 165 -3.45 -17.88 28.26
CA LEU A 165 -2.05 -18.04 27.93
C LEU A 165 -1.16 -17.11 28.78
N THR A 166 -0.10 -17.67 29.36
CA THR A 166 0.88 -16.96 30.18
C THR A 166 2.30 -17.21 29.63
N PRO A 167 3.31 -16.41 30.03
CA PRO A 167 4.69 -16.68 29.66
C PRO A 167 5.17 -18.08 30.09
N ASP A 168 4.70 -18.60 31.22
CA ASP A 168 5.03 -19.95 31.68
C ASP A 168 4.44 -21.03 30.78
N HIS A 169 3.21 -20.85 30.29
CA HIS A 169 2.62 -21.75 29.28
C HIS A 169 3.47 -21.74 28.00
N VAL A 170 3.93 -20.57 27.55
CA VAL A 170 4.80 -20.46 26.38
C VAL A 170 6.14 -21.16 26.61
N ALA A 171 6.77 -20.94 27.76
CA ALA A 171 8.03 -21.59 28.12
C ALA A 171 7.88 -23.12 28.19
N SER A 172 6.78 -23.61 28.74
CA SER A 172 6.44 -25.04 28.79
C SER A 172 6.26 -25.64 27.40
N LEU A 173 5.45 -25.01 26.53
CA LEU A 173 5.20 -25.47 25.16
C LEU A 173 6.44 -25.34 24.25
N ALA A 174 7.34 -24.40 24.55
CA ALA A 174 8.61 -24.27 23.84
C ALA A 174 9.63 -25.33 24.29
N GLY A 175 9.53 -25.80 25.54
CA GLY A 175 10.32 -26.92 26.05
C GLY A 175 11.84 -26.72 25.97
N ARG A 176 12.33 -25.47 25.91
CA ARG A 176 13.74 -25.18 25.59
C ARG A 176 14.72 -25.88 26.53
N ARG A 177 14.40 -25.94 27.83
CA ARG A 177 15.25 -26.55 28.87
C ARG A 177 14.91 -28.02 29.18
N SER A 178 13.97 -28.62 28.45
CA SER A 178 13.53 -29.99 28.69
C SER A 178 14.61 -31.01 28.32
N VAL A 179 14.74 -32.07 29.12
CA VAL A 179 15.66 -33.19 28.82
C VAL A 179 14.97 -34.15 27.87
N MET A 180 15.57 -34.35 26.69
CA MET A 180 15.05 -35.26 25.68
C MET A 180 15.72 -36.64 25.79
N PRO A 181 14.95 -37.74 25.89
CA PRO A 181 15.51 -39.08 25.95
C PRO A 181 16.40 -39.39 24.75
N GLY A 182 17.56 -40.03 25.01
CA GLY A 182 18.49 -40.45 23.96
C GLY A 182 19.47 -39.40 23.46
N VAL A 183 19.44 -38.17 24.00
CA VAL A 183 20.40 -37.12 23.67
C VAL A 183 21.56 -37.11 24.67
N ASP A 184 22.79 -37.29 24.19
CA ASP A 184 24.01 -37.04 24.98
C ASP A 184 24.33 -35.53 24.95
N TYR A 185 23.70 -34.80 25.87
CA TYR A 185 23.82 -33.35 25.97
C TYR A 185 25.25 -32.86 26.22
N ALA A 186 26.06 -33.61 26.98
CA ALA A 186 27.41 -33.21 27.31
C ALA A 186 28.33 -33.33 26.10
N GLN A 187 28.28 -34.48 25.41
CA GLN A 187 29.03 -34.68 24.18
C GLN A 187 28.59 -33.66 23.13
N ARG A 188 27.28 -33.51 22.94
CA ARG A 188 26.75 -32.64 21.88
C ARG A 188 27.08 -31.16 22.12
N LEU A 189 27.06 -30.69 23.36
CA LEU A 189 27.48 -29.34 23.69
C LEU A 189 28.94 -29.08 23.27
N GLU A 190 29.86 -30.00 23.53
CA GLU A 190 31.27 -29.84 23.16
C GLU A 190 31.45 -29.78 21.63
N GLU A 191 30.68 -30.56 20.88
CA GLU A 191 30.66 -30.48 19.41
C GLU A 191 30.17 -29.12 18.92
N ILE A 192 29.10 -28.58 19.50
CA ILE A 192 28.56 -27.26 19.14
C ILE A 192 29.57 -26.16 19.50
N ILE A 193 30.19 -26.22 20.68
CA ILE A 193 31.23 -25.27 21.10
C ILE A 193 32.41 -25.26 20.11
N ALA A 194 32.85 -26.44 19.65
CA ALA A 194 33.94 -26.53 18.68
C ALA A 194 33.60 -25.90 17.32
N ILE A 195 32.32 -25.87 16.95
CA ILE A 195 31.83 -25.25 15.70
C ILE A 195 31.64 -23.74 15.88
N GLU A 196 30.97 -23.32 16.95
CA GLU A 196 30.44 -21.96 17.10
C GLU A 196 31.41 -21.01 17.80
N CYS A 197 32.30 -21.48 18.68
CA CYS A 197 33.28 -20.64 19.40
C CYS A 197 34.59 -20.41 18.61
N GLY A 198 34.47 -20.11 17.31
CA GLY A 198 35.60 -19.79 16.43
C GLY A 198 36.14 -18.35 16.58
N GLU A 199 37.07 -17.94 15.71
CA GLU A 199 37.72 -16.61 15.78
C GLU A 199 36.76 -15.42 15.65
N THR A 200 35.62 -15.60 14.98
CA THR A 200 34.60 -14.56 14.83
C THR A 200 33.51 -14.60 15.90
N SER A 201 33.62 -15.51 16.88
CA SER A 201 32.65 -15.63 17.96
C SER A 201 32.93 -14.63 19.09
N ILE A 202 31.86 -14.04 19.62
CA ILE A 202 31.93 -13.19 20.81
C ILE A 202 32.15 -14.00 22.09
N PHE A 203 31.93 -15.32 22.05
CA PHE A 203 32.08 -16.25 23.17
C PHE A 203 33.31 -17.14 22.98
N THR A 204 34.06 -17.36 24.06
CA THR A 204 35.09 -18.41 24.08
C THR A 204 34.47 -19.75 24.50
N PRO A 205 35.13 -20.89 24.21
CA PRO A 205 34.72 -22.18 24.77
C PRO A 205 34.61 -22.15 26.30
N GLU A 206 35.52 -21.45 26.98
CA GLU A 206 35.55 -21.31 28.43
C GLU A 206 34.35 -20.50 28.96
N ASP A 207 33.93 -19.45 28.26
CA ASP A 207 32.74 -18.67 28.62
C ASP A 207 31.50 -19.58 28.71
N VAL A 208 31.28 -20.39 27.67
CA VAL A 208 30.10 -21.27 27.57
C VAL A 208 30.17 -22.39 28.61
N ARG A 209 31.31 -23.07 28.73
CA ARG A 209 31.48 -24.14 29.73
C ARG A 209 31.29 -23.64 31.16
N ALA A 210 31.92 -22.51 31.50
CA ALA A 210 31.79 -21.93 32.83
C ALA A 210 30.34 -21.53 33.12
N GLN A 211 29.61 -21.00 32.13
CA GLN A 211 28.20 -20.66 32.34
C GLN A 211 27.31 -21.91 32.47
N CYS A 212 27.51 -22.93 31.64
CA CYS A 212 26.79 -24.21 31.76
C CYS A 212 27.04 -24.91 33.10
N GLN A 213 28.22 -24.73 33.71
CA GLN A 213 28.48 -25.23 35.07
C GLN A 213 27.68 -24.45 36.13
N ARG A 214 27.44 -23.15 35.93
CA ARG A 214 26.64 -22.31 36.83
C ARG A 214 25.13 -22.52 36.66
N ASP A 215 24.69 -22.72 35.43
CA ASP A 215 23.30 -23.02 35.04
C ASP A 215 23.26 -24.32 34.23
N PRO A 216 23.11 -25.49 34.89
CA PRO A 216 23.06 -26.77 34.19
C PRO A 216 21.93 -26.87 33.16
N GLY A 217 20.84 -26.11 33.33
CA GLY A 217 19.74 -26.08 32.36
C GLY A 217 20.11 -25.40 31.04
N LEU A 218 21.17 -24.58 31.01
CA LEU A 218 21.66 -23.94 29.81
C LEU A 218 22.18 -24.94 28.78
N VAL A 219 22.79 -26.05 29.23
CA VAL A 219 23.26 -27.14 28.34
C VAL A 219 22.10 -27.65 27.49
N HIS A 220 20.96 -27.94 28.13
CA HIS A 220 19.78 -28.43 27.43
C HIS A 220 19.22 -27.36 26.50
N ALA A 221 19.16 -26.10 26.94
CA ALA A 221 18.68 -25.00 26.12
C ALA A 221 19.51 -24.80 24.84
N ILE A 222 20.84 -24.83 24.96
CA ILE A 222 21.75 -24.68 23.81
C ILE A 222 21.57 -25.83 22.83
N VAL A 223 21.66 -27.07 23.29
CA VAL A 223 21.55 -28.25 22.41
C VAL A 223 20.17 -28.33 21.76
N ASN A 224 19.10 -28.15 22.55
CA ASN A 224 17.73 -28.20 22.02
C ASN A 224 17.46 -27.09 21.00
N HIS A 225 18.00 -25.88 21.22
CA HIS A 225 17.86 -24.78 20.27
C HIS A 225 18.65 -25.04 18.98
N TYR A 226 19.92 -25.43 19.13
CA TYR A 226 20.85 -25.60 18.01
C TYR A 226 20.45 -26.76 17.08
N ASP A 227 20.15 -27.92 17.66
CA ASP A 227 19.75 -29.11 16.89
C ASP A 227 18.24 -29.18 16.65
N ASN A 228 17.48 -28.18 17.11
CA ASN A 228 16.02 -28.17 17.09
C ASN A 228 15.40 -29.44 17.73
N VAL A 229 16.00 -29.96 18.81
CA VAL A 229 15.52 -31.15 19.52
C VAL A 229 14.21 -30.84 20.24
N HIS A 230 13.24 -31.76 20.13
CA HIS A 230 11.93 -31.65 20.76
C HIS A 230 11.28 -33.03 20.87
N ASP A 231 10.21 -33.08 21.68
CA ASP A 231 9.32 -34.24 21.74
C ASP A 231 8.55 -34.35 20.40
N ALA A 232 8.84 -35.42 19.65
CA ALA A 232 8.22 -35.69 18.36
C ALA A 232 6.73 -36.07 18.49
N ASP A 233 6.30 -36.50 19.67
CA ASP A 233 4.93 -36.92 19.96
C ASP A 233 4.07 -35.77 20.50
N ALA A 234 4.64 -34.57 20.66
CA ALA A 234 3.91 -33.40 21.12
C ALA A 234 2.83 -32.96 20.12
N ALA A 235 1.56 -32.96 20.56
CA ALA A 235 0.43 -32.49 19.75
C ALA A 235 0.52 -30.99 19.37
N LEU A 236 1.28 -30.22 20.14
CA LEU A 236 1.52 -28.80 19.93
C LEU A 236 2.91 -28.41 20.44
N ARG A 237 3.64 -27.65 19.63
CA ARG A 237 4.93 -27.08 19.97
C ARG A 237 5.00 -25.60 19.60
N LEU A 238 5.67 -24.82 20.44
CA LEU A 238 6.06 -23.44 20.10
C LEU A 238 7.55 -23.38 19.77
N ARG A 239 7.89 -23.36 18.48
CA ARG A 239 9.29 -23.24 18.05
C ARG A 239 9.71 -21.78 17.98
N LEU A 240 10.74 -21.41 18.75
CA LEU A 240 11.34 -20.08 18.66
C LEU A 240 11.92 -19.87 17.24
N VAL A 241 11.44 -18.85 16.54
CA VAL A 241 11.89 -18.49 15.18
C VAL A 241 13.01 -17.46 15.25
N THR A 242 12.80 -16.44 16.08
CA THR A 242 13.77 -15.37 16.29
C THR A 242 13.53 -14.75 17.66
N GLU A 243 14.59 -14.24 18.25
CA GLU A 243 14.57 -13.47 19.46
C GLU A 243 15.30 -12.15 19.20
N GLY A 244 14.78 -11.08 19.80
CA GLY A 244 15.41 -9.78 19.78
C GLY A 244 15.47 -9.20 21.18
N GLU A 245 15.90 -7.94 21.26
CA GLU A 245 16.10 -7.28 22.55
C GLU A 245 14.82 -7.17 23.38
N SER A 246 13.67 -6.92 22.74
CA SER A 246 12.39 -6.65 23.39
C SER A 246 11.36 -7.78 23.28
N LYS A 247 11.60 -8.82 22.47
CA LYS A 247 10.58 -9.84 22.17
C LYS A 247 11.13 -11.15 21.63
N GLN A 248 10.36 -12.21 21.83
CA GLN A 248 10.54 -13.55 21.27
C GLN A 248 9.40 -13.86 20.31
N ILE A 249 9.71 -14.48 19.18
CA ILE A 249 8.71 -14.86 18.17
C ILE A 249 8.69 -16.37 18.02
N TYR A 250 7.54 -16.98 18.26
CA TYR A 250 7.32 -18.42 18.18
C TYR A 250 6.43 -18.77 16.99
N LYS A 251 6.83 -19.77 16.22
CA LYS A 251 5.96 -20.46 15.27
C LYS A 251 5.18 -21.53 16.01
N ILE A 252 3.91 -21.64 15.68
CA ILE A 252 3.01 -22.65 16.20
C ILE A 252 3.09 -23.87 15.29
N GLU A 253 3.53 -25.00 15.82
CA GLU A 253 3.72 -26.24 15.06
C GLU A 253 2.84 -27.34 15.65
N THR A 254 2.00 -27.93 14.81
CA THR A 254 1.13 -29.05 15.16
C THR A 254 0.86 -29.92 13.92
N PRO A 255 0.84 -31.25 14.04
CA PRO A 255 0.45 -32.12 12.95
C PRO A 255 -1.08 -32.18 12.75
N LEU A 256 -1.87 -31.69 13.70
CA LEU A 256 -3.33 -31.88 13.72
C LEU A 256 -4.06 -30.96 12.74
N THR A 257 -3.52 -29.77 12.47
CA THR A 257 -4.20 -28.79 11.60
C THR A 257 -3.22 -27.81 10.96
N ARG A 258 -3.60 -27.30 9.78
CA ARG A 258 -2.89 -26.22 9.06
C ARG A 258 -3.37 -24.83 9.43
N HIS A 259 -4.33 -24.71 10.36
CA HIS A 259 -4.93 -23.43 10.72
C HIS A 259 -3.91 -22.41 11.25
N PHE A 260 -2.79 -22.89 11.82
CA PHE A 260 -1.76 -22.05 12.42
C PHE A 260 -0.56 -21.78 11.50
N ASP A 261 -0.57 -22.24 10.25
CA ASP A 261 0.59 -22.14 9.34
C ASP A 261 1.06 -20.69 9.10
N ASN A 262 0.12 -19.74 9.12
CA ASN A 262 0.39 -18.31 8.99
C ASN A 262 0.29 -17.53 10.31
N ARG A 263 0.34 -18.24 11.45
CA ARG A 263 0.19 -17.68 12.79
C ARG A 263 1.49 -17.80 13.57
N ILE A 264 1.77 -16.73 14.32
CA ILE A 264 2.90 -16.66 15.24
C ILE A 264 2.42 -16.11 16.58
N LEU A 265 3.13 -16.50 17.63
CA LEU A 265 2.97 -15.95 18.95
C LEU A 265 4.18 -15.08 19.26
N VAL A 266 3.96 -13.83 19.65
CA VAL A 266 5.03 -12.93 20.09
C VAL A 266 4.93 -12.75 21.61
N LEU A 267 6.03 -12.94 22.32
CA LEU A 267 6.17 -12.68 23.74
C LEU A 267 7.05 -11.45 23.95
N LEU A 268 6.50 -10.39 24.54
CA LEU A 268 7.25 -9.21 24.94
C LEU A 268 8.12 -9.54 26.16
N LYS A 269 9.43 -9.31 26.05
CA LYS A 269 10.37 -9.42 27.17
C LYS A 269 10.17 -8.23 28.12
N PRO A 270 10.54 -8.31 29.40
CA PRO A 270 10.49 -7.16 30.32
C PRO A 270 11.70 -6.22 30.16
N THR A 271 12.27 -6.11 28.97
CA THR A 271 13.57 -5.47 28.72
C THR A 271 13.45 -4.09 28.08
N ILE A 272 14.40 -3.21 28.37
CA ILE A 272 14.55 -1.91 27.70
C ILE A 272 16.00 -1.65 27.34
N TYR A 273 16.23 -1.12 26.13
CA TYR A 273 17.57 -0.85 25.60
C TYR A 273 17.67 0.56 25.01
N SER A 274 18.76 1.27 25.27
CA SER A 274 19.07 2.56 24.66
C SER A 274 20.43 2.53 23.96
N HIS A 275 20.41 2.65 22.63
CA HIS A 275 21.63 2.74 21.84
C HIS A 275 22.45 4.01 22.15
N SER A 276 21.80 5.17 22.25
CA SER A 276 22.53 6.43 22.50
C SER A 276 23.20 6.49 23.87
N LYS A 277 22.69 5.72 24.84
CA LYS A 277 23.27 5.63 26.20
C LYS A 277 24.09 4.38 26.41
N GLN A 278 24.10 3.45 25.44
CA GLN A 278 24.68 2.12 25.60
C GLN A 278 24.26 1.49 26.93
N ALA A 279 22.95 1.52 27.19
CA ALA A 279 22.39 1.13 28.49
C ALA A 279 21.18 0.20 28.29
N THR A 280 21.07 -0.79 29.18
CA THR A 280 19.98 -1.76 29.16
C THR A 280 19.53 -2.12 30.58
N ALA A 281 18.27 -2.53 30.72
CA ALA A 281 17.74 -3.09 31.96
C ALA A 281 16.61 -4.10 31.71
N GLU A 282 16.29 -4.87 32.74
CA GLU A 282 15.07 -5.65 32.87
C GLU A 282 14.19 -4.99 33.92
N ILE A 283 13.00 -4.57 33.52
CA ILE A 283 12.05 -3.86 34.36
C ILE A 283 10.81 -4.75 34.50
N ALA A 284 10.62 -5.29 35.71
CA ALA A 284 9.47 -6.13 36.01
C ALA A 284 8.15 -5.42 35.66
N GLY A 285 7.23 -6.12 34.99
CA GLY A 285 5.95 -5.56 34.55
C GLY A 285 6.00 -4.68 33.29
N LEU A 286 7.18 -4.36 32.74
CA LEU A 286 7.29 -3.52 31.55
C LEU A 286 6.62 -4.14 30.31
N SER A 287 6.69 -5.46 30.15
CA SER A 287 6.01 -6.18 29.05
C SER A 287 4.49 -5.98 29.11
N ALA A 288 3.89 -6.05 30.30
CA ALA A 288 2.47 -5.82 30.52
C ALA A 288 2.04 -4.38 30.19
N VAL A 289 2.80 -3.40 30.68
CA VAL A 289 2.53 -1.98 30.39
C VAL A 289 2.66 -1.67 28.90
N ARG A 290 3.65 -2.25 28.22
CA ARG A 290 3.78 -2.15 26.76
C ARG A 290 2.63 -2.81 26.02
N ALA A 291 2.19 -3.98 26.44
CA ALA A 291 1.08 -4.68 25.82
C ALA A 291 -0.22 -3.87 25.92
N ALA A 292 -0.48 -3.28 27.09
CA ALA A 292 -1.60 -2.38 27.29
C ALA A 292 -1.51 -1.14 26.39
N GLY A 293 -0.32 -0.54 26.26
CA GLY A 293 -0.07 0.56 25.32
C GLY A 293 -0.34 0.17 23.88
N SER A 294 0.28 -0.93 23.41
CA SER A 294 0.09 -1.48 22.07
C SER A 294 -1.38 -1.73 21.74
N ARG A 295 -2.15 -2.27 22.69
CA ARG A 295 -3.59 -2.51 22.51
C ARG A 295 -4.36 -1.20 22.28
N LEU A 296 -4.03 -0.13 23.00
CA LEU A 296 -4.68 1.18 22.85
C LEU A 296 -4.30 1.88 21.54
N PHE A 297 -3.03 1.78 21.12
CA PHE A 297 -2.63 2.29 19.81
C PHE A 297 -3.27 1.49 18.67
N LEU A 298 -3.34 0.16 18.78
CA LEU A 298 -4.04 -0.67 17.79
C LEU A 298 -5.52 -0.31 17.68
N GLU A 299 -6.18 0.01 18.78
CA GLU A 299 -7.56 0.52 18.74
C GLU A 299 -7.66 1.80 17.87
N MET A 300 -6.74 2.76 18.04
CA MET A 300 -6.72 3.97 17.19
C MET A 300 -6.51 3.62 15.71
N LEU A 301 -5.57 2.72 15.42
CA LEU A 301 -5.27 2.26 14.07
C LEU A 301 -6.48 1.56 13.44
N HIS A 302 -7.16 0.69 14.18
CA HIS A 302 -8.35 -0.01 13.70
C HIS A 302 -9.49 0.95 13.37
N ARG A 303 -9.75 1.96 14.24
CA ARG A 303 -10.74 3.02 13.98
C ARG A 303 -10.42 3.80 12.70
N ALA A 304 -9.13 4.04 12.45
CA ALA A 304 -8.62 4.73 11.26
C ALA A 304 -8.42 3.84 10.03
N GLY A 305 -8.74 2.53 10.08
CA GLY A 305 -8.60 1.69 8.89
C GLY A 305 -7.19 1.23 8.59
N ILE A 306 -6.32 1.28 9.58
CA ILE A 306 -4.92 1.00 9.39
C ILE A 306 -4.66 -0.48 9.71
N SER A 307 -4.21 -1.23 8.71
CA SER A 307 -3.93 -2.66 8.81
C SER A 307 -2.70 -2.93 9.68
N HIS A 308 -2.84 -3.88 10.60
CA HIS A 308 -1.77 -4.38 11.44
C HIS A 308 -1.74 -5.91 11.43
N THR A 309 -0.57 -6.52 11.63
CA THR A 309 -0.43 -8.00 11.72
C THR A 309 -0.86 -8.58 13.06
N TYR A 310 -0.99 -7.74 14.08
CA TYR A 310 -1.43 -8.16 15.41
C TYR A 310 -2.94 -8.26 15.43
N ASP A 311 -3.43 -9.46 15.68
CA ASP A 311 -4.86 -9.71 15.76
C ASP A 311 -5.33 -9.62 17.22
N GLY A 312 -4.50 -9.97 18.22
CA GLY A 312 -4.86 -9.84 19.65
C GLY A 312 -3.66 -9.78 20.59
N LEU A 313 -3.84 -9.23 21.79
CA LEU A 313 -2.81 -9.10 22.83
C LEU A 313 -3.42 -9.29 24.23
N ASN A 314 -2.68 -9.85 25.20
CA ASN A 314 -3.10 -9.93 26.61
C ASN A 314 -2.23 -9.08 27.56
N ALA A 315 -2.65 -8.96 28.83
CA ALA A 315 -1.95 -8.25 29.89
C ALA A 315 -0.57 -8.82 30.23
N HIS A 316 -0.24 -10.05 29.80
CA HIS A 316 1.06 -10.66 30.05
C HIS A 316 2.11 -10.35 28.98
N GLY A 317 1.77 -9.54 27.96
CA GLY A 317 2.67 -9.26 26.85
C GLY A 317 2.72 -10.34 25.80
N LEU A 318 1.70 -11.19 25.72
CA LEU A 318 1.54 -12.15 24.63
C LEU A 318 0.69 -11.54 23.52
N ILE A 319 1.10 -11.80 22.29
CA ILE A 319 0.51 -11.23 21.08
C ILE A 319 0.25 -12.35 20.09
N TRP A 320 -0.99 -12.46 19.65
CA TRP A 320 -1.38 -13.30 18.52
C TRP A 320 -1.24 -12.49 17.22
N ALA A 321 -0.40 -12.97 16.31
CA ALA A 321 -0.11 -12.23 15.08
C ALA A 321 -0.12 -13.13 13.84
N ARG A 322 -0.37 -12.50 12.70
CA ARG A 322 -0.18 -13.08 11.37
C ARG A 322 1.28 -12.95 10.96
N SER A 323 1.85 -14.00 10.39
CA SER A 323 3.14 -13.89 9.73
C SER A 323 3.00 -13.05 8.46
N THR A 324 4.04 -12.28 8.16
CA THR A 324 4.14 -11.46 6.95
C THR A 324 5.59 -11.46 6.48
N GLU A 325 5.80 -11.16 5.21
CA GLU A 325 7.11 -10.74 4.74
C GLU A 325 7.49 -9.42 5.39
N ILE A 326 8.77 -9.29 5.74
CA ILE A 326 9.34 -8.13 6.43
C ILE A 326 10.48 -7.54 5.63
N THR A 327 10.77 -6.26 5.88
CA THR A 327 11.93 -5.55 5.32
C THR A 327 12.89 -5.16 6.45
N GLN A 328 14.13 -4.82 6.09
CA GLN A 328 15.09 -4.21 7.03
C GLN A 328 14.89 -2.69 7.13
N ILE A 329 13.72 -2.18 6.77
CA ILE A 329 13.45 -0.75 6.71
C ILE A 329 12.54 -0.35 7.86
N GLU A 330 13.05 0.53 8.69
CA GLU A 330 12.26 1.28 9.65
C GLU A 330 11.77 2.57 8.99
N THR A 331 10.48 2.82 9.09
CA THR A 331 9.86 4.02 8.51
C THR A 331 9.56 4.99 9.65
N VAL A 332 10.19 6.16 9.63
CA VAL A 332 10.20 7.14 10.73
C VAL A 332 9.41 8.37 10.31
N TYR A 333 8.40 8.76 11.08
CA TYR A 333 7.72 10.04 10.90
C TYR A 333 8.32 11.11 11.83
N LYS A 334 8.42 12.34 11.32
CA LYS A 334 9.11 13.45 11.98
C LYS A 334 8.29 14.73 11.86
N GLU A 335 7.80 15.25 12.98
CA GLU A 335 7.21 16.60 13.06
C GLU A 335 8.24 17.63 13.56
N LEU A 336 9.06 17.25 14.54
CA LEU A 336 10.11 18.11 15.12
C LEU A 336 11.52 17.64 14.77
N CYS A 337 12.44 18.59 14.64
CA CYS A 337 13.88 18.35 14.50
C CYS A 337 14.49 17.90 15.84
N ALA A 338 14.24 16.64 16.20
CA ALA A 338 14.67 16.02 17.44
C ALA A 338 15.33 14.65 17.20
N GLY A 339 16.02 14.15 18.25
CA GLY A 339 16.71 12.87 18.21
C GLY A 339 17.79 12.83 17.14
N THR A 340 17.81 11.76 16.34
CA THR A 340 18.83 11.51 15.32
C THR A 340 19.03 12.69 14.38
N ASP A 341 17.97 13.33 13.89
CA ASP A 341 18.09 14.46 12.96
C ASP A 341 18.90 15.63 13.56
N LYS A 342 18.58 16.00 14.81
CA LYS A 342 19.30 17.06 15.53
C LYS A 342 20.79 16.73 15.72
N HIS A 343 21.12 15.46 15.91
CA HIS A 343 22.49 15.02 16.17
C HIS A 343 23.29 14.72 14.90
N SER A 344 22.63 14.31 13.82
CA SER A 344 23.26 13.96 12.54
C SER A 344 23.48 15.18 11.64
N PHE A 345 22.67 16.24 11.78
CA PHE A 345 22.75 17.42 10.91
C PHE A 345 23.10 18.69 11.73
N PHE A 346 24.38 19.06 11.70
CA PHE A 346 24.89 20.22 12.44
C PHE A 346 24.17 21.52 12.03
N GLY A 347 23.69 22.28 13.02
CA GLY A 347 23.02 23.57 12.81
C GLY A 347 21.56 23.49 12.31
N MET A 348 21.08 22.32 11.89
CA MET A 348 19.76 22.16 11.26
C MET A 348 18.61 22.58 12.19
N ALA A 349 18.69 22.24 13.48
CA ALA A 349 17.64 22.57 14.45
C ALA A 349 17.44 24.09 14.63
N THR A 350 18.47 24.88 14.36
CA THR A 350 18.47 26.35 14.51
C THR A 350 18.38 27.09 13.19
N ASP A 351 18.30 26.39 12.05
CA ASP A 351 18.25 27.01 10.73
C ASP A 351 16.81 27.44 10.40
N PRO A 352 16.50 28.75 10.31
CA PRO A 352 15.15 29.25 10.06
C PRO A 352 14.62 28.96 8.64
N SER A 353 15.48 28.43 7.75
CA SER A 353 15.07 27.92 6.44
C SER A 353 14.54 26.48 6.50
N VAL A 354 14.93 25.72 7.54
CA VAL A 354 14.58 24.31 7.73
C VAL A 354 13.55 24.12 8.84
N THR A 355 13.72 24.79 9.98
CA THR A 355 12.87 24.67 11.15
C THR A 355 12.16 25.98 11.50
N LEU A 356 11.00 25.85 12.14
CA LEU A 356 10.34 26.95 12.84
C LEU A 356 10.99 27.18 14.21
N PRO A 357 10.74 28.32 14.88
CA PRO A 357 11.23 28.56 16.24
C PRO A 357 10.78 27.51 17.27
N THR A 358 9.66 26.84 17.01
CA THR A 358 9.13 25.70 17.80
C THR A 358 9.94 24.41 17.62
N GLY A 359 10.90 24.39 16.68
CA GLY A 359 11.64 23.18 16.30
C GLY A 359 10.91 22.28 15.30
N GLN A 360 9.67 22.60 14.94
CA GLN A 360 8.93 21.91 13.87
C GLN A 360 9.59 22.13 12.51
N TYR A 361 9.51 21.14 11.62
CA TYR A 361 9.99 21.28 10.26
C TYR A 361 9.13 22.27 9.47
N LYS A 362 9.77 23.28 8.87
CA LYS A 362 9.09 24.31 8.08
C LYS A 362 8.38 23.75 6.85
N ARG A 363 8.82 22.60 6.34
CA ARG A 363 8.19 21.90 5.20
C ARG A 363 7.04 20.97 5.62
N GLY A 364 6.62 21.02 6.88
CA GLY A 364 5.66 20.11 7.47
C GLY A 364 6.27 18.77 7.90
N PRO A 365 5.48 17.91 8.55
CA PRO A 365 5.96 16.59 8.96
C PRO A 365 6.39 15.72 7.78
N TYR A 366 7.47 14.97 7.91
CA TYR A 366 7.93 14.11 6.81
C TYR A 366 8.23 12.68 7.28
N VAL A 367 8.35 11.80 6.30
CA VAL A 367 8.73 10.40 6.48
C VAL A 367 10.18 10.21 6.03
N ARG A 368 10.96 9.54 6.86
CA ARG A 368 12.35 9.14 6.66
C ARG A 368 12.43 7.61 6.71
N PHE A 369 13.41 7.05 6.03
CA PHE A 369 13.69 5.62 6.09
C PHE A 369 15.03 5.37 6.76
N ASP A 370 15.06 4.41 7.68
CA ASP A 370 16.26 3.98 8.38
C ASP A 370 16.50 2.49 8.07
N TRP A 371 17.73 2.14 7.73
CA TRP A 371 18.16 0.75 7.60
C TRP A 371 18.42 0.18 8.99
N ARG A 372 17.73 -0.92 9.31
CA ARG A 372 17.86 -1.66 10.56
C ARG A 372 19.18 -2.40 10.58
N ASN A 373 20.09 -1.90 11.41
CA ASN A 373 21.40 -2.48 11.62
C ASN A 373 21.41 -3.27 12.94
N PRO A 374 22.41 -4.16 13.11
CA PRO A 374 22.75 -4.68 14.42
C PRO A 374 22.99 -3.55 15.44
N ASN A 375 22.57 -3.77 16.69
CA ASN A 375 22.91 -2.83 17.78
C ASN A 375 24.42 -2.77 18.01
N HIS A 376 25.08 -3.92 17.87
CA HIS A 376 26.51 -4.10 18.05
C HIS A 376 27.09 -4.96 16.94
N MET A 377 28.40 -4.80 16.70
CA MET A 377 29.19 -5.59 15.77
C MET A 377 30.41 -6.15 16.50
N TYR A 378 30.73 -7.42 16.26
CA TYR A 378 31.96 -8.04 16.74
C TYR A 378 32.72 -8.59 15.54
N ARG A 379 33.90 -8.02 15.24
CA ARG A 379 34.73 -8.46 14.10
C ARG A 379 33.95 -8.58 12.77
N GLY A 380 33.02 -7.66 12.53
CA GLY A 380 32.20 -7.63 11.32
C GLY A 380 30.98 -8.56 11.32
N THR A 381 30.69 -9.26 12.42
CA THR A 381 29.48 -10.09 12.58
C THR A 381 28.50 -9.46 13.56
N ASN A 382 27.20 -9.80 13.42
CA ASN A 382 26.17 -9.41 14.38
C ASN A 382 26.17 -10.41 15.56
N PRO A 383 26.52 -10.00 16.79
CA PRO A 383 26.52 -10.92 17.92
C PRO A 383 25.15 -11.55 18.19
N ALA A 384 24.05 -10.83 17.92
CA ALA A 384 22.69 -11.31 18.17
C ALA A 384 22.25 -12.47 17.26
N THR A 385 22.97 -12.75 16.16
CA THR A 385 22.71 -13.93 15.32
C THR A 385 23.44 -15.18 15.80
N HIS A 386 24.30 -15.07 16.82
CA HIS A 386 25.01 -16.21 17.39
C HIS A 386 24.02 -17.12 18.16
N PRO A 387 24.04 -18.45 17.97
CA PRO A 387 23.06 -19.36 18.59
C PRO A 387 23.06 -19.33 20.12
N PHE A 388 24.17 -18.94 20.73
CA PHE A 388 24.29 -18.80 22.19
C PHE A 388 23.80 -17.46 22.74
N TYR A 389 23.65 -16.43 21.91
CA TYR A 389 23.53 -15.04 22.39
C TYR A 389 22.42 -14.85 23.42
N HIS A 390 21.18 -15.18 23.06
CA HIS A 390 20.03 -14.95 23.94
C HIS A 390 19.95 -15.96 25.10
N LEU A 391 20.46 -17.17 24.91
CA LEU A 391 20.50 -18.19 25.97
C LEU A 391 21.54 -17.82 27.05
N MET A 392 22.69 -17.31 26.62
CA MET A 392 23.71 -16.77 27.51
C MET A 392 23.21 -15.50 28.20
N GLU A 393 22.53 -14.60 27.48
CA GLU A 393 21.88 -13.41 28.07
C GLU A 393 20.91 -13.80 29.19
N GLU A 394 20.00 -14.74 28.91
CA GLU A 394 19.00 -15.23 29.89
C GLU A 394 19.67 -15.86 31.12
N SER A 395 20.74 -16.63 30.92
CA SER A 395 21.43 -17.34 32.00
C SER A 395 22.33 -16.43 32.86
N ILE A 396 22.99 -15.45 32.25
CA ILE A 396 23.88 -14.50 32.94
C ILE A 396 23.09 -13.35 33.59
N GLY A 397 21.95 -13.00 33.00
CA GLY A 397 21.20 -11.80 33.32
C GLY A 397 21.62 -10.61 32.43
N LYS A 398 20.64 -9.84 31.97
CA LYS A 398 20.82 -8.84 30.90
C LYS A 398 21.90 -7.81 31.18
N HIS A 399 21.97 -7.26 32.39
CA HIS A 399 22.95 -6.22 32.73
C HIS A 399 24.39 -6.77 32.70
N ALA A 400 24.64 -7.87 33.39
CA ALA A 400 25.96 -8.51 33.43
C ALA A 400 26.39 -9.04 32.05
N PHE A 401 25.45 -9.53 31.24
CA PHE A 401 25.72 -9.94 29.87
C PHE A 401 26.15 -8.73 29.02
N TYR A 402 25.40 -7.64 29.11
CA TYR A 402 25.67 -6.41 28.37
C TYR A 402 27.06 -5.84 28.69
N GLU A 403 27.41 -5.74 29.97
CA GLU A 403 28.71 -5.19 30.40
C GLU A 403 29.88 -6.07 29.94
N ASN A 404 29.81 -7.38 30.21
CA ASN A 404 30.95 -8.30 30.05
C ASN A 404 31.16 -8.81 28.62
N TYR A 405 30.12 -8.80 27.79
CA TYR A 405 30.18 -9.32 26.42
C TYR A 405 29.99 -8.22 25.40
N LEU A 406 28.93 -7.43 25.49
CA LEU A 406 28.64 -6.43 24.45
C LEU A 406 29.58 -5.23 24.55
N THR A 407 29.55 -4.46 25.64
CA THR A 407 30.37 -3.25 25.73
C THR A 407 31.86 -3.53 25.89
N ALA A 408 32.22 -4.66 26.48
CA ALA A 408 33.63 -5.02 26.67
C ALA A 408 34.28 -5.60 25.41
N ARG A 409 33.53 -6.22 24.50
CA ARG A 409 34.10 -6.98 23.37
C ARG A 409 33.64 -6.49 22.00
N ALA A 410 32.46 -5.89 21.90
CA ALA A 410 31.83 -5.49 20.65
C ALA A 410 31.71 -3.96 20.52
N GLU A 411 31.51 -3.49 19.30
CA GLU A 411 31.38 -2.07 18.98
C GLU A 411 29.91 -1.72 18.69
N PRO A 412 29.39 -0.59 19.18
CA PRO A 412 28.04 -0.15 18.82
C PRO A 412 27.97 0.23 17.34
N PHE A 413 26.86 -0.13 16.67
CA PHE A 413 26.68 0.14 15.24
C PHE A 413 25.42 0.95 14.93
N GLY A 414 24.24 0.41 15.23
CA GLY A 414 22.97 1.14 15.22
C GLY A 414 22.42 1.51 13.84
N ASP A 415 21.14 1.84 13.81
CA ASP A 415 20.38 2.14 12.60
C ASP A 415 20.90 3.40 11.89
N ARG A 416 20.77 3.44 10.56
CA ARG A 416 21.24 4.56 9.74
C ARG A 416 20.17 5.02 8.77
N CYS A 417 20.01 6.34 8.61
CA CYS A 417 19.16 6.90 7.57
C CYS A 417 19.61 6.39 6.19
N VAL A 418 18.66 5.95 5.37
CA VAL A 418 18.88 5.46 4.02
C VAL A 418 18.06 6.29 3.03
N PRO A 419 18.64 6.69 1.88
CA PRO A 419 17.90 7.45 0.86
C PRO A 419 16.80 6.60 0.21
N GLU A 420 15.70 7.24 -0.20
CA GLU A 420 14.52 6.59 -0.80
C GLU A 420 14.89 5.73 -2.02
N GLU A 421 15.89 6.15 -2.81
CA GLU A 421 16.38 5.47 -4.00
C GLU A 421 16.86 4.04 -3.71
N LEU A 422 17.44 3.80 -2.53
CA LEU A 422 17.88 2.47 -2.10
C LEU A 422 16.74 1.65 -1.48
N VAL A 423 15.67 2.30 -1.03
CA VAL A 423 14.50 1.65 -0.41
C VAL A 423 13.55 1.07 -1.46
N HIS A 424 13.43 1.69 -2.63
CA HIS A 424 12.55 1.23 -3.73
C HIS A 424 12.78 -0.22 -4.18
N GLY A 425 13.96 -0.78 -3.89
CA GLY A 425 14.29 -2.18 -4.18
C GLY A 425 13.66 -3.18 -3.20
N VAL A 426 13.29 -2.75 -1.99
CA VAL A 426 12.86 -3.63 -0.89
C VAL A 426 11.50 -3.26 -0.29
N GLN A 427 11.06 -2.01 -0.44
CA GLN A 427 9.79 -1.53 0.10
C GLN A 427 9.15 -0.48 -0.83
N ALA A 428 7.82 -0.48 -0.94
CA ALA A 428 7.09 0.48 -1.76
C ALA A 428 7.05 1.88 -1.12
N VAL A 429 8.11 2.67 -1.36
CA VAL A 429 8.35 4.01 -0.77
C VAL A 429 7.12 4.90 -0.74
N GLU A 430 6.48 5.19 -1.87
CA GLU A 430 5.33 6.12 -1.89
C GLU A 430 4.15 5.63 -1.04
N THR A 431 3.88 4.33 -1.09
CA THR A 431 2.86 3.70 -0.25
C THR A 431 3.25 3.79 1.22
N SER A 432 4.53 3.54 1.56
CA SER A 432 5.03 3.66 2.92
C SER A 432 4.94 5.09 3.46
N VAL A 433 5.25 6.10 2.65
CA VAL A 433 5.10 7.51 3.03
C VAL A 433 3.62 7.82 3.34
N ASP A 434 2.70 7.41 2.47
CA ASP A 434 1.26 7.59 2.70
C ASP A 434 0.80 6.90 3.99
N TRP A 435 1.10 5.62 4.15
CA TRP A 435 0.67 4.81 5.29
C TRP A 435 1.29 5.25 6.61
N THR A 436 2.59 5.56 6.64
CA THR A 436 3.22 6.11 7.84
C THR A 436 2.64 7.47 8.21
N THR A 437 2.32 8.32 7.24
CA THR A 437 1.64 9.60 7.51
C THR A 437 0.25 9.38 8.10
N ARG A 438 -0.53 8.40 7.60
CA ARG A 438 -1.82 8.02 8.19
C ARG A 438 -1.67 7.55 9.63
N ILE A 439 -0.67 6.71 9.92
CA ILE A 439 -0.39 6.24 11.29
C ILE A 439 -0.07 7.42 12.19
N PHE A 440 0.88 8.26 11.81
CA PHE A 440 1.28 9.44 12.58
C PHE A 440 0.09 10.37 12.84
N PHE A 441 -0.62 10.79 11.79
CA PHE A 441 -1.73 11.74 11.92
C PHE A 441 -2.90 11.16 12.72
N THR A 442 -3.11 9.85 12.66
CA THR A 442 -4.10 9.16 13.52
C THR A 442 -3.69 9.25 14.98
N ILE A 443 -2.45 8.88 15.32
CA ILE A 443 -1.95 8.93 16.69
C ILE A 443 -1.98 10.37 17.22
N GLN A 444 -1.51 11.33 16.41
CA GLN A 444 -1.52 12.75 16.74
C GLN A 444 -2.94 13.25 17.05
N HIS A 445 -3.93 12.87 16.22
CA HIS A 445 -5.34 13.25 16.44
C HIS A 445 -5.84 12.85 17.83
N TYR A 446 -5.61 11.61 18.25
CA TYR A 446 -6.07 11.13 19.56
C TYR A 446 -5.26 11.71 20.71
N LEU A 447 -3.94 11.84 20.57
CA LEU A 447 -3.10 12.44 21.60
C LEU A 447 -3.47 13.92 21.82
N HIS A 448 -3.74 14.68 20.76
CA HIS A 448 -4.21 16.06 20.84
C HIS A 448 -5.48 16.20 21.68
N GLN A 449 -6.40 15.23 21.60
CA GLN A 449 -7.66 15.25 22.34
C GLN A 449 -7.49 15.04 23.86
N ILE A 450 -6.32 14.56 24.30
CA ILE A 450 -5.96 14.44 25.71
C ILE A 450 -4.83 15.39 26.13
N GLY A 451 -4.53 16.39 25.29
CA GLY A 451 -3.52 17.43 25.59
C GLY A 451 -2.07 16.99 25.36
N LEU A 452 -1.85 15.84 24.73
CA LEU A 452 -0.53 15.33 24.38
C LEU A 452 -0.23 15.53 22.89
N GLU A 453 1.02 15.36 22.50
CA GLU A 453 1.50 15.37 21.12
C GLU A 453 2.53 14.24 20.94
N VAL A 454 2.63 13.68 19.72
CA VAL A 454 3.77 12.84 19.33
C VAL A 454 4.69 13.64 18.41
N GLN A 455 5.95 13.81 18.82
CA GLN A 455 6.92 14.65 18.12
C GLN A 455 7.58 13.92 16.94
N ASP A 456 7.79 12.62 17.12
CA ASP A 456 8.27 11.69 16.12
C ASP A 456 8.06 10.25 16.59
N GLY A 457 8.23 9.30 15.67
CA GLY A 457 8.22 7.87 15.98
C GLY A 457 8.57 7.01 14.77
N CYS A 458 8.70 5.72 15.01
CA CYS A 458 9.04 4.73 14.00
C CYS A 458 7.99 3.62 13.93
N VAL A 459 7.84 3.08 12.72
CA VAL A 459 6.97 1.94 12.42
C VAL A 459 7.67 1.02 11.43
N MET A 460 7.27 -0.26 11.42
CA MET A 460 7.73 -1.22 10.43
C MET A 460 6.56 -1.56 9.49
N LEU A 461 6.81 -1.51 8.18
CA LEU A 461 5.82 -1.82 7.16
C LEU A 461 6.27 -3.03 6.35
N ASP A 462 5.32 -3.80 5.85
CA ASP A 462 5.59 -4.89 4.92
C ASP A 462 6.18 -4.36 3.59
N PRO A 463 6.70 -5.22 2.69
CA PRO A 463 7.24 -4.76 1.41
C PRO A 463 6.25 -3.92 0.58
N THR A 464 4.94 -4.13 0.76
CA THR A 464 3.89 -3.35 0.07
C THR A 464 3.70 -1.95 0.64
N GLY A 465 4.22 -1.69 1.84
CA GLY A 465 4.06 -0.43 2.55
C GLY A 465 2.67 -0.21 3.14
N ARG A 466 1.80 -1.24 3.17
CA ARG A 466 0.38 -1.10 3.55
C ARG A 466 0.02 -1.74 4.88
N THR A 467 0.79 -2.73 5.30
CA THR A 467 0.52 -3.46 6.55
C THR A 467 1.61 -3.17 7.54
N MET A 468 1.22 -2.60 8.68
CA MET A 468 2.13 -2.43 9.79
C MET A 468 2.39 -3.76 10.49
N TRP A 469 3.65 -4.00 10.81
CA TRP A 469 4.09 -5.11 11.66
C TRP A 469 5.00 -4.59 12.77
N SER A 470 5.37 -5.46 13.71
CA SER A 470 6.09 -5.09 14.95
C SER A 470 5.20 -4.34 15.95
N GLU A 471 5.80 -3.85 17.04
CA GLU A 471 5.09 -3.19 18.13
C GLU A 471 4.81 -1.71 17.82
N ILE A 472 3.73 -1.17 18.40
CA ILE A 472 3.42 0.26 18.41
C ILE A 472 3.11 0.70 19.83
N ASN A 473 4.08 1.29 20.52
CA ASN A 473 3.92 1.70 21.92
C ASN A 473 4.86 2.86 22.26
N GLN A 474 4.95 3.19 23.55
CA GLN A 474 5.77 4.26 24.10
C GLN A 474 7.28 4.14 23.82
N ASP A 475 7.78 2.97 23.43
CA ASP A 475 9.17 2.78 22.99
C ASP A 475 9.40 3.38 21.59
N CYS A 476 8.37 3.30 20.73
CA CYS A 476 8.46 3.60 19.29
C CYS A 476 8.34 5.09 18.96
N MET A 477 8.13 5.97 19.93
CA MET A 477 7.77 7.37 19.67
C MET A 477 8.17 8.31 20.80
N ARG A 478 8.12 9.63 20.55
CA ARG A 478 8.33 10.68 21.56
C ARG A 478 7.02 11.40 21.87
N ILE A 479 6.51 11.23 23.09
CA ILE A 479 5.19 11.72 23.52
C ILE A 479 5.36 12.71 24.66
N LYS A 480 4.80 13.91 24.48
CA LYS A 480 4.90 14.99 25.46
C LYS A 480 3.58 15.73 25.63
N TRP A 481 3.50 16.55 26.68
CA TRP A 481 2.46 17.57 26.77
C TRP A 481 2.63 18.61 25.66
N ARG A 482 1.51 18.98 25.04
CA ARG A 482 1.45 20.06 24.05
C ARG A 482 1.79 21.40 24.71
N GLU A 483 2.64 22.22 24.07
CA GLU A 483 3.28 23.44 24.67
C GLU A 483 2.34 24.47 25.32
N VAL A 484 1.04 24.44 25.04
CA VAL A 484 0.06 25.43 25.52
C VAL A 484 -0.19 25.35 27.04
N THR A 485 0.23 24.27 27.73
CA THR A 485 -0.21 23.99 29.11
C THR A 485 0.86 23.98 30.20
N VAL A 486 2.17 24.14 29.93
CA VAL A 486 3.17 23.97 31.01
C VAL A 486 4.35 24.96 30.94
N ALA A 487 4.48 25.80 31.98
CA ALA A 487 5.62 26.70 32.21
C ALA A 487 6.89 26.01 32.75
N ASN A 488 6.82 24.70 33.03
CA ASN A 488 7.91 23.87 33.52
C ASN A 488 8.12 22.74 32.50
N GLY A 489 9.33 22.60 31.95
CA GLY A 489 9.76 21.65 30.90
C GLY A 489 8.83 20.48 30.54
N GLN A 490 8.64 20.23 29.23
CA GLN A 490 7.74 19.20 28.72
C GLN A 490 8.02 17.81 29.34
N GLU A 491 7.07 17.32 30.17
CA GLU A 491 7.11 15.97 30.74
C GLU A 491 7.01 14.92 29.60
N ALA A 492 8.00 14.02 29.52
CA ALA A 492 7.98 12.90 28.57
C ALA A 492 7.19 11.71 29.11
N PHE A 493 6.41 11.06 28.24
CA PHE A 493 5.61 9.85 28.48
C PHE A 493 6.14 8.62 27.72
N ASP A 494 7.31 8.75 27.13
CA ASP A 494 7.94 7.76 26.27
C ASP A 494 9.30 7.29 26.81
N LYS A 495 10.07 6.60 25.96
CA LYS A 495 11.39 6.08 26.30
C LYS A 495 12.45 7.16 26.58
N ASP A 496 12.22 8.42 26.23
CA ASP A 496 13.12 9.52 26.59
C ASP A 496 13.27 9.66 28.12
N VAL A 497 12.29 9.18 28.90
CA VAL A 497 12.44 9.03 30.36
C VAL A 497 13.66 8.15 30.68
N TRP A 498 13.73 6.96 30.08
CA TRP A 498 14.87 6.04 30.20
C TRP A 498 16.15 6.63 29.62
N ARG A 499 16.08 7.28 28.45
CA ARG A 499 17.27 7.90 27.82
C ARG A 499 17.86 9.03 28.68
N ALA A 500 17.06 9.70 29.52
CA ALA A 500 17.54 10.75 30.41
C ALA A 500 18.15 10.21 31.71
N GLY A 501 17.55 9.18 32.33
CA GLY A 501 17.93 8.71 33.67
C GLY A 501 18.59 7.33 33.78
N GLY A 502 18.55 6.50 32.73
CA GLY A 502 19.04 5.12 32.78
C GLY A 502 18.38 4.29 33.89
N SER A 503 19.12 3.39 34.53
CA SER A 503 18.59 2.50 35.57
C SER A 503 18.01 3.21 36.81
N SER A 504 18.28 4.50 36.99
CA SER A 504 17.72 5.26 38.12
C SER A 504 16.23 5.64 37.96
N VAL A 505 15.62 5.37 36.79
CA VAL A 505 14.25 5.78 36.47
C VAL A 505 13.30 4.62 36.13
N GLU A 506 13.62 3.39 36.54
CA GLU A 506 12.80 2.20 36.26
C GLU A 506 11.35 2.31 36.79
N GLU A 507 11.17 2.85 37.99
CA GLU A 507 9.83 3.10 38.54
C GLU A 507 9.11 4.25 37.82
N ALA A 508 9.86 5.30 37.45
CA ALA A 508 9.31 6.46 36.78
C ALA A 508 8.81 6.13 35.36
N ILE A 509 9.50 5.24 34.63
CA ILE A 509 9.03 4.80 33.31
C ILE A 509 7.73 4.00 33.42
N LEU A 510 7.63 3.05 34.36
CA LEU A 510 6.39 2.30 34.61
C LEU A 510 5.23 3.22 34.99
N THR A 511 5.48 4.15 35.91
CA THR A 511 4.48 5.13 36.37
C THR A 511 3.97 5.99 35.22
N LYS A 512 4.87 6.54 34.41
CA LYS A 512 4.52 7.43 33.30
C LYS A 512 3.81 6.71 32.16
N TRP A 513 4.27 5.52 31.80
CA TRP A 513 3.64 4.72 30.74
C TRP A 513 2.26 4.23 31.18
N THR A 514 2.10 3.85 32.46
CA THR A 514 0.79 3.51 33.05
C THR A 514 -0.15 4.71 33.06
N LYS A 515 0.36 5.90 33.40
CA LYS A 515 -0.41 7.15 33.34
C LYS A 515 -0.88 7.44 31.92
N LEU A 516 -0.02 7.33 30.91
CA LEU A 516 -0.41 7.48 29.51
C LEU A 516 -1.50 6.48 29.10
N ASN A 517 -1.30 5.19 29.41
CA ASN A 517 -2.28 4.15 29.11
C ASN A 517 -3.64 4.45 29.76
N SER A 518 -3.64 4.97 30.99
CA SER A 518 -4.87 5.34 31.71
C SER A 518 -5.60 6.51 31.04
N LEU A 519 -4.88 7.55 30.62
CA LEU A 519 -5.44 8.69 29.89
C LEU A 519 -6.07 8.25 28.56
N LEU A 520 -5.35 7.43 27.79
CA LEU A 520 -5.83 6.89 26.52
C LEU A 520 -7.04 5.97 26.70
N ARG A 521 -7.00 5.06 27.68
CA ARG A 521 -8.12 4.15 27.99
C ARG A 521 -9.37 4.92 28.38
N ALA A 522 -9.25 5.92 29.27
CA ALA A 522 -10.38 6.76 29.67
C ALA A 522 -10.98 7.51 28.47
N HIS A 523 -10.12 8.07 27.61
CA HIS A 523 -10.55 8.77 26.40
C HIS A 523 -11.27 7.84 25.41
N LEU A 524 -10.64 6.75 25.00
CA LEU A 524 -11.20 5.82 24.01
C LEU A 524 -12.46 5.10 24.53
N GLY A 525 -12.52 4.83 25.84
CA GLY A 525 -13.65 4.17 26.48
C GLY A 525 -14.88 5.06 26.63
N SER A 526 -14.68 6.37 26.85
CA SER A 526 -15.77 7.35 26.88
C SER A 526 -16.28 7.74 25.48
N ARG A 527 -15.59 7.30 24.41
CA ARG A 527 -15.95 7.58 23.02
C ARG A 527 -15.97 6.31 22.18
N PRO A 528 -16.99 5.45 22.34
CA PRO A 528 -17.10 4.22 21.55
C PRO A 528 -17.16 4.53 20.05
N PHE A 529 -16.45 3.73 19.24
CA PHE A 529 -16.33 3.91 17.79
C PHE A 529 -17.70 4.00 17.09
N HIS A 530 -18.61 3.07 17.41
CA HIS A 530 -19.93 2.95 16.79
C HIS A 530 -20.86 4.15 17.04
N GLU A 531 -20.57 4.95 18.07
CA GLU A 531 -21.33 6.14 18.43
C GLU A 531 -20.71 7.43 17.86
N HIS A 532 -19.37 7.50 17.81
CA HIS A 532 -18.67 8.76 17.57
C HIS A 532 -17.98 8.86 16.21
N GLU A 533 -17.58 7.73 15.63
CA GLU A 533 -16.63 7.74 14.50
C GLU A 533 -17.09 6.92 13.30
N MET A 534 -17.89 5.87 13.51
CA MET A 534 -18.29 4.93 12.47
C MET A 534 -18.97 5.60 11.28
N VAL A 535 -19.79 6.62 11.53
CA VAL A 535 -20.51 7.40 10.50
C VAL A 535 -19.90 8.77 10.24
N ALA A 536 -18.74 9.08 10.85
CA ALA A 536 -18.09 10.36 10.64
C ALA A 536 -17.49 10.42 9.22
N PRO A 537 -17.77 11.49 8.44
CA PRO A 537 -17.34 11.62 7.05
C PRO A 537 -15.85 11.92 6.89
N CYS A 538 -15.09 11.90 7.98
CA CYS A 538 -13.68 12.26 8.01
C CYS A 538 -12.93 11.25 8.86
N GLU A 539 -11.76 10.85 8.38
CA GLU A 539 -10.85 10.01 9.13
C GLU A 539 -10.05 10.85 10.13
N PRO A 540 -9.62 10.27 11.27
CA PRO A 540 -8.75 10.94 12.24
C PRO A 540 -7.52 11.60 11.57
N TYR A 541 -6.85 10.86 10.67
CA TYR A 541 -5.72 11.40 9.91
C TYR A 541 -6.11 12.50 8.92
N GLY A 542 -7.30 12.43 8.33
CA GLY A 542 -7.80 13.43 7.39
C GLY A 542 -8.11 14.76 8.09
N LEU A 543 -8.59 14.71 9.33
CA LEU A 543 -8.78 15.90 10.16
C LEU A 543 -7.45 16.60 10.44
N HIS A 544 -6.44 15.85 10.86
CA HIS A 544 -5.12 16.44 11.14
C HIS A 544 -4.41 16.91 9.86
N ALA A 545 -4.57 16.22 8.73
CA ALA A 545 -4.06 16.68 7.43
C ALA A 545 -4.62 18.07 7.04
N ARG A 546 -5.88 18.35 7.36
CA ARG A 546 -6.49 19.69 7.16
C ARG A 546 -5.87 20.74 8.05
N GLU A 547 -5.53 20.40 9.30
CA GLU A 547 -4.82 21.31 10.21
C GLU A 547 -3.45 21.69 9.63
N VAL A 548 -2.68 20.71 9.16
CA VAL A 548 -1.36 20.94 8.53
C VAL A 548 -1.48 21.76 7.24
N LEU A 549 -2.49 21.49 6.40
CA LEU A 549 -2.73 22.28 5.19
C LEU A 549 -3.16 23.72 5.47
N ALA A 550 -3.84 23.96 6.60
CA ALA A 550 -4.32 25.27 7.01
C ALA A 550 -3.23 26.11 7.70
N ASP A 551 -2.16 25.49 8.19
CA ASP A 551 -1.06 26.17 8.84
C ASP A 551 -0.21 26.97 7.84
N LYS A 552 -0.41 28.29 7.86
CA LYS A 552 0.29 29.23 6.97
C LYS A 552 1.76 29.43 7.32
N THR A 553 2.21 28.95 8.48
CA THR A 553 3.63 28.98 8.87
C THR A 553 4.45 27.93 8.14
N LEU A 554 3.78 26.89 7.62
CA LEU A 554 4.42 25.80 6.87
C LEU A 554 4.56 26.13 5.38
N ALA A 555 5.73 25.83 4.83
CA ALA A 555 6.08 25.89 3.42
C ALA A 555 6.15 24.47 2.83
N LEU A 556 4.99 23.81 2.74
CA LEU A 556 4.88 22.43 2.26
C LEU A 556 5.42 22.27 0.84
N THR A 557 6.18 21.18 0.61
CA THR A 557 6.59 20.81 -0.75
C THR A 557 5.40 20.33 -1.59
N PRO A 558 5.45 20.39 -2.93
CA PRO A 558 4.37 19.89 -3.78
C PRO A 558 3.97 18.44 -3.48
N ARG A 559 4.97 17.56 -3.22
CA ARG A 559 4.74 16.15 -2.88
C ARG A 559 3.90 15.99 -1.61
N TYR A 560 4.30 16.63 -0.51
CA TYR A 560 3.60 16.50 0.77
C TYR A 560 2.25 17.25 0.79
N ARG A 561 2.15 18.40 0.10
CA ARG A 561 0.86 19.07 -0.10
C ARG A 561 -0.14 18.14 -0.79
N ALA A 562 0.25 17.52 -1.91
CA ALA A 562 -0.62 16.58 -2.63
C ALA A 562 -0.98 15.35 -1.78
N LEU A 563 -0.04 14.83 -0.99
CA LEU A 563 -0.32 13.76 -0.03
C LEU A 563 -1.39 14.19 0.99
N TYR A 564 -1.22 15.33 1.66
CA TYR A 564 -2.15 15.77 2.68
C TYR A 564 -3.52 16.15 2.11
N GLU A 565 -3.58 16.69 0.89
CA GLU A 565 -4.85 16.96 0.20
C GLU A 565 -5.62 15.66 -0.02
N ARG A 566 -4.94 14.60 -0.48
CA ARG A 566 -5.58 13.27 -0.61
C ARG A 566 -6.06 12.73 0.75
N LEU A 567 -5.23 12.85 1.79
CA LEU A 567 -5.60 12.40 3.15
C LEU A 567 -6.80 13.20 3.70
N ALA A 568 -6.81 14.52 3.49
CA ALA A 568 -7.88 15.41 3.91
C ALA A 568 -9.21 15.14 3.20
N SER A 569 -9.18 14.64 1.97
CA SER A 569 -10.36 14.25 1.19
C SER A 569 -10.82 12.81 1.42
N HIS A 570 -10.05 11.99 2.14
CA HIS A 570 -10.36 10.57 2.28
C HIS A 570 -11.54 10.35 3.23
N ASP A 571 -12.55 9.62 2.77
CA ASP A 571 -13.79 9.31 3.50
C ASP A 571 -14.21 7.86 3.24
N ARG A 572 -14.05 6.98 4.25
CA ARG A 572 -14.50 5.57 4.19
C ARG A 572 -15.90 5.35 4.76
N SER A 573 -16.61 6.42 5.15
CA SER A 573 -18.01 6.31 5.58
C SER A 573 -18.95 6.08 4.39
N ARG A 574 -18.50 6.40 3.17
CA ARG A 574 -19.26 6.22 1.92
C ARG A 574 -18.85 4.92 1.22
N PRO A 575 -19.78 4.23 0.53
CA PRO A 575 -19.44 3.14 -0.37
C PRO A 575 -18.46 3.63 -1.43
N ARG A 576 -17.39 2.88 -1.71
CA ARG A 576 -16.50 3.19 -2.83
C ARG A 576 -17.28 3.10 -4.13
N SER A 577 -17.32 4.18 -4.90
CA SER A 577 -17.67 4.10 -6.31
C SER A 577 -16.49 3.43 -7.04
N GLU A 578 -16.72 2.31 -7.75
CA GLU A 578 -15.68 1.54 -8.46
C GLU A 578 -14.84 2.39 -9.45
N SER A 579 -15.30 3.59 -9.84
CA SER A 579 -14.68 4.42 -10.87
C SER A 579 -13.37 5.15 -10.47
N SER A 580 -13.05 5.32 -9.19
CA SER A 580 -11.96 6.23 -8.80
C SER A 580 -10.55 5.65 -9.00
N ASP A 581 -10.37 4.34 -8.80
CA ASP A 581 -9.05 3.69 -8.92
C ASP A 581 -8.70 3.35 -10.39
N GLU A 582 -9.71 3.08 -11.22
CA GLU A 582 -9.52 2.83 -12.65
C GLU A 582 -9.06 4.12 -13.37
N ALA A 583 -9.69 5.25 -13.06
CA ALA A 583 -9.30 6.57 -13.58
C ALA A 583 -7.89 7.02 -13.12
N ALA A 584 -7.50 6.69 -11.89
CA ALA A 584 -6.15 6.98 -11.40
C ALA A 584 -5.09 6.11 -12.11
N SER A 585 -5.41 4.84 -12.35
CA SER A 585 -4.56 3.87 -13.06
C SER A 585 -4.38 4.23 -14.54
N GLU A 586 -5.45 4.66 -15.21
CA GLU A 586 -5.39 5.15 -16.60
C GLU A 586 -4.62 6.47 -16.72
N ARG A 587 -4.81 7.40 -15.78
CA ARG A 587 -4.07 8.67 -15.75
C ARG A 587 -2.57 8.44 -15.52
N LEU A 588 -2.20 7.46 -14.68
CA LEU A 588 -0.82 7.07 -14.45
C LEU A 588 -0.20 6.40 -15.69
N LEU A 589 -0.93 5.51 -16.37
CA LEU A 589 -0.48 4.89 -17.61
C LEU A 589 -0.22 5.95 -18.71
N ALA A 590 -1.12 6.93 -18.85
CA ALA A 590 -0.95 8.02 -19.82
C ALA A 590 0.28 8.90 -19.51
N LEU A 591 0.51 9.24 -18.24
CA LEU A 591 1.69 9.99 -17.80
C LEU A 591 2.99 9.21 -18.01
N MET A 592 2.97 7.90 -17.74
CA MET A 592 4.13 7.04 -17.98
C MET A 592 4.46 6.93 -19.46
N GLN A 593 3.45 6.73 -20.32
CA GLN A 593 3.63 6.74 -21.77
C GLN A 593 4.28 8.07 -22.21
N GLU A 594 3.75 9.21 -21.77
CA GLU A 594 4.31 10.53 -22.08
C GLU A 594 5.78 10.69 -21.61
N HIS A 595 6.12 10.22 -20.41
CA HIS A 595 7.48 10.32 -19.87
C HIS A 595 8.48 9.42 -20.59
N ILE A 596 8.09 8.20 -20.96
CA ILE A 596 8.93 7.28 -21.75
C ILE A 596 9.21 7.90 -23.12
N TRP A 597 8.23 8.55 -23.73
CA TRP A 597 8.40 9.28 -24.99
C TRP A 597 9.40 10.43 -24.86
N GLN A 598 9.30 11.24 -23.80
CA GLN A 598 10.23 12.34 -23.53
C GLN A 598 11.66 11.85 -23.26
N LEU A 599 11.80 10.77 -22.50
CA LEU A 599 13.11 10.19 -22.17
C LEU A 599 13.77 9.54 -23.39
N THR A 600 13.00 8.85 -24.23
CA THR A 600 13.50 8.23 -25.47
C THR A 600 13.99 9.30 -26.46
N ALA A 601 13.32 10.47 -26.51
CA ALA A 601 13.72 11.60 -27.34
C ALA A 601 15.02 12.30 -26.86
N ALA A 602 15.42 12.10 -25.60
CA ALA A 602 16.60 12.72 -24.99
C ALA A 602 17.89 11.88 -25.13
N VAL A 603 17.81 10.63 -25.60
CA VAL A 603 18.99 9.74 -25.70
C VAL A 603 19.77 9.99 -27.00
N PRO A 604 21.11 10.18 -26.95
CA PRO A 604 21.93 10.31 -28.14
C PRO A 604 21.81 9.08 -29.08
N PRO A 605 21.89 9.27 -30.41
CA PRO A 605 21.59 8.21 -31.39
C PRO A 605 22.43 6.93 -31.25
N HIS A 606 23.61 7.03 -30.63
CA HIS A 606 24.61 5.96 -30.59
C HIS A 606 24.36 4.93 -29.48
N SER A 607 23.46 5.21 -28.53
CA SER A 607 23.12 4.32 -27.40
C SER A 607 21.62 4.05 -27.27
N ALA A 608 20.81 4.49 -28.24
CA ALA A 608 19.36 4.49 -28.15
C ALA A 608 18.72 3.10 -28.06
N HIS A 609 19.32 2.04 -28.64
CA HIS A 609 18.69 0.71 -28.69
C HIS A 609 18.57 0.03 -27.33
N GLU A 610 19.69 -0.11 -26.62
CA GLU A 610 19.69 -0.73 -25.30
C GLU A 610 18.97 0.16 -24.29
N VAL A 611 19.14 1.49 -24.36
CA VAL A 611 18.50 2.42 -23.43
C VAL A 611 16.98 2.45 -23.63
N ALA A 612 16.46 2.45 -24.86
CA ALA A 612 15.03 2.40 -25.12
C ALA A 612 14.41 1.06 -24.67
N LYS A 613 15.09 -0.07 -24.93
CA LYS A 613 14.67 -1.40 -24.42
C LYS A 613 14.68 -1.43 -22.89
N THR A 614 15.70 -0.88 -22.25
CA THR A 614 15.75 -0.73 -20.79
C THR A 614 14.60 0.14 -20.27
N MET A 615 14.28 1.24 -20.94
CA MET A 615 13.20 2.15 -20.52
C MET A 615 11.81 1.55 -20.70
N VAL A 616 11.53 0.85 -21.80
CA VAL A 616 10.27 0.10 -22.00
C VAL A 616 10.14 -1.00 -20.94
N ARG A 617 11.22 -1.73 -20.64
CA ARG A 617 11.24 -2.72 -19.56
C ARG A 617 11.01 -2.09 -18.18
N LEU A 618 11.63 -0.94 -17.92
CA LEU A 618 11.47 -0.21 -16.66
C LEU A 618 10.03 0.29 -16.49
N ALA A 619 9.44 0.82 -17.55
CA ALA A 619 8.05 1.25 -17.59
C ALA A 619 7.07 0.10 -17.40
N ASN A 620 7.24 -1.01 -18.11
CA ASN A 620 6.41 -2.20 -17.95
C ASN A 620 6.56 -2.79 -16.54
N THR A 621 7.76 -2.73 -15.96
CA THR A 621 8.02 -3.13 -14.57
C THR A 621 7.30 -2.21 -13.59
N TYR A 622 7.37 -0.90 -13.80
CA TYR A 622 6.68 0.07 -12.95
C TYR A 622 5.15 -0.05 -13.07
N ALA A 623 4.62 -0.24 -14.29
CA ALA A 623 3.20 -0.44 -14.56
C ALA A 623 2.64 -1.67 -13.82
N ARG A 624 3.40 -2.79 -13.82
CA ARG A 624 3.05 -3.98 -13.03
C ARG A 624 3.11 -3.71 -11.53
N ARG A 625 4.12 -2.97 -11.06
CA ARG A 625 4.30 -2.64 -9.64
C ARG A 625 3.19 -1.72 -9.09
N VAL A 626 2.59 -0.88 -9.92
CA VAL A 626 1.44 -0.03 -9.54
C VAL A 626 0.09 -0.73 -9.73
N GLY A 627 0.07 -2.02 -10.08
CA GLY A 627 -1.13 -2.85 -10.05
C GLY A 627 -1.92 -2.90 -11.36
N LEU A 628 -1.38 -2.41 -12.48
CA LEU A 628 -2.03 -2.55 -13.78
C LEU A 628 -2.11 -4.02 -14.21
N ALA A 629 -3.26 -4.42 -14.75
CA ALA A 629 -3.48 -5.80 -15.15
C ALA A 629 -2.53 -6.20 -16.30
N PRO A 630 -2.05 -7.46 -16.37
CA PRO A 630 -1.13 -7.91 -17.42
C PRO A 630 -1.58 -7.60 -18.85
N ALA A 631 -2.90 -7.60 -19.10
CA ALA A 631 -3.49 -7.24 -20.39
C ALA A 631 -3.27 -5.76 -20.77
N GLN A 632 -3.19 -4.86 -19.80
CA GLN A 632 -2.94 -3.42 -20.00
C GLN A 632 -1.43 -3.12 -20.15
N VAL A 633 -0.57 -3.97 -19.57
CA VAL A 633 0.90 -3.85 -19.68
C VAL A 633 1.43 -4.41 -21.01
N SER A 634 0.62 -5.16 -21.75
CA SER A 634 1.01 -5.81 -23.02
C SER A 634 1.14 -4.84 -24.21
N GLU A 635 0.84 -3.55 -24.05
CA GLU A 635 0.75 -2.62 -25.19
C GLU A 635 2.10 -2.04 -25.67
N LEU A 636 3.19 -2.19 -24.91
CA LEU A 636 4.54 -1.76 -25.33
C LEU A 636 5.40 -2.98 -25.65
N THR A 637 5.62 -3.24 -26.94
CA THR A 637 6.38 -4.39 -27.43
C THR A 637 7.81 -4.01 -27.82
N ASP A 638 8.73 -4.99 -27.90
CA ASP A 638 10.07 -4.78 -28.46
C ASP A 638 10.01 -4.30 -29.93
N ALA A 639 8.92 -4.58 -30.65
CA ALA A 639 8.70 -4.10 -32.01
C ALA A 639 8.47 -2.58 -32.08
N ASP A 640 7.95 -1.96 -31.02
CA ASP A 640 7.81 -0.50 -30.92
C ASP A 640 9.18 0.17 -30.72
N ALA A 641 10.10 -0.50 -30.01
CA ALA A 641 11.50 -0.07 -29.91
C ALA A 641 12.26 -0.23 -31.24
N ASP A 642 11.99 -1.31 -31.99
CA ASP A 642 12.63 -1.54 -33.30
C ASP A 642 12.12 -0.56 -34.38
N ALA A 643 10.85 -0.15 -34.34
CA ALA A 643 10.28 0.86 -35.23
C ALA A 643 10.91 2.27 -35.04
N VAL A 644 11.32 2.60 -33.82
CA VAL A 644 12.00 3.86 -33.46
C VAL A 644 13.44 3.92 -34.00
N LEU A 645 14.06 2.77 -34.31
CA LEU A 645 15.51 2.65 -34.54
C LEU A 645 15.90 2.34 -35.99
N ALA A 646 14.92 2.10 -36.87
CA ALA A 646 15.18 1.98 -38.30
C ALA A 646 15.48 3.35 -38.94
N ARG A 647 16.70 3.88 -38.74
CA ARG A 647 17.23 5.04 -39.48
C ARG A 647 18.06 4.61 -40.69
N PRO A 648 17.83 5.19 -41.87
CA PRO A 648 18.86 5.88 -42.61
C PRO A 648 19.03 7.28 -42.00
N ALA A 649 20.26 7.67 -41.66
CA ALA A 649 20.54 9.06 -41.30
C ALA A 649 20.20 9.95 -42.52
N THR A 650 19.33 10.95 -42.33
CA THR A 650 19.14 12.03 -43.31
C THR A 650 20.54 12.55 -43.69
N PRO A 651 20.97 12.47 -44.97
CA PRO A 651 22.32 12.87 -45.36
C PRO A 651 22.66 14.29 -44.88
N PRO A 652 23.92 14.57 -44.48
CA PRO A 652 24.32 15.94 -44.15
C PRO A 652 23.97 16.91 -45.28
N GLY A 653 23.33 18.03 -44.94
CA GLY A 653 22.82 18.99 -45.92
C GLY A 653 21.44 18.68 -46.48
N SER A 654 20.74 17.66 -45.95
CA SER A 654 19.36 17.33 -46.33
C SER A 654 18.38 17.39 -45.15
N LYS A 655 17.09 17.47 -45.44
CA LYS A 655 15.97 17.43 -44.47
C LYS A 655 14.92 16.42 -44.88
N ALA A 656 14.49 15.56 -43.97
CA ALA A 656 13.34 14.68 -44.14
C ALA A 656 12.06 15.40 -43.73
N ILE A 657 11.15 15.64 -44.68
CA ILE A 657 9.90 16.37 -44.46
C ILE A 657 8.72 15.42 -44.67
N GLY A 658 7.95 15.18 -43.62
CA GLY A 658 6.73 14.39 -43.70
C GLY A 658 5.64 15.12 -44.48
N VAL A 659 5.00 14.47 -45.44
CA VAL A 659 3.86 15.02 -46.19
C VAL A 659 2.67 14.08 -46.06
N THR A 660 1.45 14.62 -45.99
CA THR A 660 0.25 13.79 -45.83
C THR A 660 0.11 12.81 -47.01
N ALA A 661 0.01 11.51 -46.72
CA ALA A 661 0.11 10.48 -47.77
C ALA A 661 -1.17 10.27 -48.60
N ASN A 662 -2.35 10.35 -47.98
CA ASN A 662 -3.61 9.89 -48.57
C ASN A 662 -4.73 10.94 -48.48
N LYS A 663 -5.59 10.84 -47.47
CA LYS A 663 -6.75 11.72 -47.27
C LYS A 663 -6.24 13.15 -47.09
N TYR A 664 -6.74 14.06 -47.93
CA TYR A 664 -6.36 15.47 -47.98
C TYR A 664 -4.92 15.73 -48.48
N ALA A 665 -4.33 14.80 -49.23
CA ALA A 665 -3.00 15.02 -49.84
C ALA A 665 -2.98 16.25 -50.76
N ASP A 666 -4.07 16.50 -51.49
CA ASP A 666 -4.30 17.66 -52.35
C ASP A 666 -4.07 18.98 -51.61
N LYS A 667 -4.59 19.13 -50.38
CA LYS A 667 -4.42 20.34 -49.58
C LYS A 667 -2.96 20.59 -49.18
N THR A 668 -2.24 19.53 -48.81
CA THR A 668 -0.80 19.65 -48.51
C THR A 668 0.04 19.92 -49.75
N ASP A 669 -0.39 19.42 -50.92
CA ASP A 669 0.29 19.66 -52.20
C ASP A 669 0.08 21.10 -52.67
N ASP A 670 -1.14 21.60 -52.59
CA ASP A 670 -1.49 22.99 -52.91
C ASP A 670 -0.72 23.96 -52.00
N PHE A 671 -0.64 23.66 -50.71
CA PHE A 671 0.16 24.44 -49.76
C PHE A 671 1.66 24.39 -50.10
N ALA A 672 2.21 23.21 -50.38
CA ALA A 672 3.63 23.07 -50.74
C ALA A 672 3.96 23.86 -52.01
N LEU A 673 3.06 23.86 -52.99
CA LEU A 673 3.22 24.60 -54.23
C LEU A 673 3.16 26.12 -53.98
N ALA A 674 2.11 26.57 -53.30
CA ALA A 674 1.84 27.99 -53.09
C ALA A 674 2.83 28.66 -52.12
N GLU A 675 3.14 28.00 -51.00
CA GLU A 675 3.90 28.60 -49.89
C GLU A 675 5.37 28.18 -49.86
N LEU A 676 5.69 26.97 -50.32
CA LEU A 676 7.05 26.42 -50.24
C LEU A 676 7.78 26.43 -51.59
N GLY A 677 7.09 26.71 -52.69
CA GLY A 677 7.66 26.65 -54.04
C GLY A 677 7.98 25.23 -54.50
N VAL A 678 7.28 24.24 -53.94
CA VAL A 678 7.52 22.81 -54.17
C VAL A 678 6.27 22.17 -54.80
N LYS A 679 6.39 21.72 -56.04
CA LYS A 679 5.37 20.88 -56.67
C LYS A 679 5.64 19.43 -56.31
N ILE A 680 4.76 18.83 -55.52
CA ILE A 680 4.88 17.44 -55.10
C ILE A 680 4.44 16.53 -56.26
N VAL A 681 5.29 15.58 -56.65
CA VAL A 681 5.03 14.59 -57.71
C VAL A 681 4.76 13.25 -57.04
N ARG A 682 3.47 12.91 -56.91
CA ARG A 682 3.02 11.66 -56.30
C ARG A 682 3.00 10.55 -57.35
N PRO A 683 3.67 9.40 -57.11
CA PRO A 683 3.61 8.26 -58.01
C PRO A 683 2.22 7.64 -58.06
N GLU A 684 1.87 6.98 -59.17
CA GLU A 684 0.65 6.17 -59.23
C GLU A 684 0.74 4.96 -58.29
N GLY A 685 -0.35 4.66 -57.58
CA GLY A 685 -0.45 3.52 -56.67
C GLY A 685 0.16 3.75 -55.27
N ARG A 686 0.40 2.65 -54.53
CA ARG A 686 0.95 2.69 -53.16
C ARG A 686 2.48 2.72 -53.16
N CYS A 687 3.06 3.77 -53.71
CA CYS A 687 4.51 3.98 -53.65
C CYS A 687 4.88 4.98 -52.55
N LEU A 688 5.81 4.61 -51.68
CA LEU A 688 6.27 5.42 -50.55
C LEU A 688 7.33 6.47 -50.94
N ARG A 689 7.71 6.55 -52.22
CA ARG A 689 8.64 7.56 -52.71
C ARG A 689 7.86 8.70 -53.31
N VAL A 690 7.98 9.89 -52.73
CA VAL A 690 7.40 11.11 -53.25
C VAL A 690 8.51 11.96 -53.85
N GLU A 691 8.41 12.25 -55.14
CA GLU A 691 9.32 13.15 -55.84
C GLU A 691 8.80 14.58 -55.74
N TYR A 692 9.63 15.57 -56.06
CA TYR A 692 9.19 16.95 -56.12
C TYR A 692 10.00 17.77 -57.13
N GLU A 693 9.36 18.82 -57.64
CA GLU A 693 9.98 19.83 -58.49
C GLU A 693 10.00 21.16 -57.73
N VAL A 694 11.16 21.82 -57.67
CA VAL A 694 11.26 23.19 -57.13
C VAL A 694 10.83 24.16 -58.22
N VAL A 695 9.64 24.76 -58.06
CA VAL A 695 9.06 25.70 -59.03
C VAL A 695 9.34 27.16 -58.66
N ASP A 696 9.65 27.44 -57.39
CA ASP A 696 10.04 28.76 -56.89
C ASP A 696 11.20 28.60 -55.90
N ALA A 697 12.42 28.82 -56.41
CA ALA A 697 13.65 28.65 -55.64
C ALA A 697 13.76 29.61 -54.44
N ALA A 698 13.15 30.80 -54.52
CA ALA A 698 13.20 31.78 -53.45
C ALA A 698 12.32 31.33 -52.27
N LYS A 699 11.11 30.82 -52.54
CA LYS A 699 10.25 30.22 -51.50
C LYS A 699 10.87 28.97 -50.90
N PHE A 700 11.47 28.12 -51.72
CA PHE A 700 12.15 26.91 -51.26
C PHE A 700 13.31 27.23 -50.32
N ALA A 701 14.21 28.15 -50.72
CA ALA A 701 15.34 28.58 -49.91
C ALA A 701 14.88 29.23 -48.59
N LYS A 702 13.79 30.03 -48.63
CA LYS A 702 13.19 30.62 -47.42
C LYS A 702 12.64 29.57 -46.45
N ALA A 703 12.01 28.51 -46.97
CA ALA A 703 11.39 27.46 -46.15
C ALA A 703 12.41 26.48 -45.54
N PHE A 704 13.43 26.06 -46.31
CA PHE A 704 14.31 24.97 -45.94
C PHE A 704 15.77 25.38 -45.70
N GLY A 705 16.21 26.51 -46.26
CA GLY A 705 17.59 27.00 -46.26
C GLY A 705 18.25 26.88 -47.65
N GLU A 706 19.19 27.77 -47.96
CA GLU A 706 19.98 27.70 -49.20
C GLU A 706 20.85 26.43 -49.23
N GLY A 707 20.90 25.76 -50.37
CA GLY A 707 21.71 24.55 -50.57
C GLY A 707 21.21 23.29 -49.84
N VAL A 708 20.04 23.34 -49.19
CA VAL A 708 19.45 22.19 -48.50
C VAL A 708 18.66 21.32 -49.47
N SER A 709 18.91 20.01 -49.50
CA SER A 709 18.05 19.06 -50.22
C SER A 709 16.91 18.58 -49.31
N VAL A 710 15.70 18.47 -49.85
CA VAL A 710 14.54 17.94 -49.10
C VAL A 710 14.24 16.51 -49.56
N HIS A 711 13.86 15.65 -48.63
CA HIS A 711 13.32 14.32 -48.88
C HIS A 711 11.88 14.28 -48.36
N LEU A 712 10.90 14.16 -49.26
CA LEU A 712 9.50 14.08 -48.88
C LEU A 712 9.14 12.65 -48.48
N VAL A 713 8.65 12.49 -47.26
CA VAL A 713 8.24 11.19 -46.70
C VAL A 713 6.72 11.17 -46.61
N PRO A 714 6.01 10.35 -47.42
CA PRO A 714 4.57 10.23 -47.29
C PRO A 714 4.23 9.58 -45.95
N THR A 715 3.56 10.33 -45.07
CA THR A 715 3.23 9.92 -43.70
C THR A 715 1.73 10.05 -43.47
N ARG A 716 1.16 9.13 -42.68
CA ARG A 716 -0.23 9.31 -42.22
C ARG A 716 -0.25 10.41 -41.15
N PRO A 717 -1.22 11.32 -41.17
CA PRO A 717 -1.30 12.43 -40.21
C PRO A 717 -1.05 12.02 -38.75
N LYS A 718 -1.67 10.95 -38.26
CA LYS A 718 -1.53 10.46 -36.88
C LYS A 718 -0.12 10.01 -36.48
N ASP A 719 0.71 9.62 -37.46
CA ASP A 719 2.06 9.11 -37.20
C ASP A 719 3.09 10.27 -37.21
N ILE A 720 2.75 11.43 -37.78
CA ILE A 720 3.67 12.58 -37.95
C ILE A 720 4.25 13.08 -36.61
N PRO A 721 3.46 13.32 -35.54
CA PRO A 721 4.02 13.77 -34.27
C PRO A 721 5.00 12.76 -33.67
N GLY A 722 4.71 11.46 -33.79
CA GLY A 722 5.61 10.41 -33.34
C GLY A 722 6.94 10.43 -34.10
N LEU A 723 6.89 10.50 -35.43
CA LEU A 723 8.09 10.54 -36.26
C LEU A 723 8.92 11.83 -36.08
N LEU A 724 8.27 12.96 -35.83
CA LEU A 724 8.96 14.20 -35.46
C LEU A 724 9.63 14.05 -34.09
N ALA A 725 8.94 13.54 -33.07
CA ALA A 725 9.53 13.36 -31.73
C ALA A 725 10.73 12.39 -31.74
N GLN A 726 10.67 11.35 -32.58
CA GLN A 726 11.76 10.38 -32.79
C GLN A 726 12.92 10.94 -33.64
N GLY A 727 12.77 12.14 -34.22
CA GLY A 727 13.75 12.71 -35.13
C GLY A 727 13.92 11.89 -36.41
N MET A 728 12.87 11.17 -36.84
CA MET A 728 12.79 10.55 -38.17
C MET A 728 12.37 11.56 -39.24
N LEU A 729 11.69 12.63 -38.81
CA LEU A 729 11.38 13.80 -39.63
C LEU A 729 12.05 15.05 -39.04
N ASP A 730 12.58 15.90 -39.89
CA ASP A 730 13.08 17.24 -39.54
C ASP A 730 11.96 18.29 -39.56
N GLY A 731 10.89 17.99 -40.28
CA GLY A 731 9.68 18.78 -40.33
C GLY A 731 8.52 18.04 -40.99
N ALA A 732 7.36 18.65 -41.05
CA ALA A 732 6.20 18.09 -41.72
C ALA A 732 5.31 19.18 -42.33
N VAL A 733 4.72 18.88 -43.48
CA VAL A 733 3.62 19.63 -44.07
C VAL A 733 2.32 18.90 -43.73
N THR A 734 1.58 19.45 -42.76
CA THR A 734 0.38 18.81 -42.21
C THR A 734 -0.58 19.83 -41.61
N TYR A 735 -1.69 19.37 -41.04
CA TYR A 735 -2.74 20.18 -40.43
C TYR A 735 -2.42 20.56 -38.99
N SER A 736 -2.88 21.73 -38.54
CA SER A 736 -2.83 22.10 -37.12
C SER A 736 -3.63 21.15 -36.24
N SER A 737 -4.69 20.51 -36.77
CA SER A 737 -5.43 19.49 -36.02
C SER A 737 -4.53 18.32 -35.58
N VAL A 738 -3.49 18.00 -36.35
CA VAL A 738 -2.52 16.96 -35.99
C VAL A 738 -1.56 17.48 -34.93
N MET A 739 -0.97 18.66 -35.17
CA MET A 739 0.17 19.16 -34.39
C MET A 739 -0.24 19.84 -33.08
N ASP A 740 -1.43 20.44 -33.00
CA ASP A 740 -1.90 21.11 -31.78
C ASP A 740 -2.17 20.14 -30.62
N ASN A 741 -2.33 18.84 -30.92
CA ASN A 741 -2.37 17.80 -29.89
C ASN A 741 -0.98 17.56 -29.25
N PHE A 742 0.10 17.99 -29.90
CA PHE A 742 1.50 17.74 -29.50
C PHE A 742 2.37 19.01 -29.66
N PRO A 743 2.05 20.09 -28.93
CA PRO A 743 2.68 21.41 -29.12
C PRO A 743 4.18 21.44 -28.80
N THR A 744 4.68 20.43 -28.09
CA THR A 744 6.08 20.34 -27.65
C THR A 744 6.99 19.65 -28.66
N VAL A 745 6.44 19.14 -29.77
CA VAL A 745 7.21 18.32 -30.72
C VAL A 745 7.76 19.14 -31.88
N ALA A 746 7.05 20.21 -32.27
CA ALA A 746 7.43 21.02 -33.43
C ALA A 746 6.95 22.47 -33.28
N ARG A 747 7.66 23.38 -33.93
CA ARG A 747 7.26 24.78 -34.11
C ARG A 747 6.62 24.99 -35.47
N LEU A 748 5.58 25.79 -35.54
CA LEU A 748 4.98 26.22 -36.81
C LEU A 748 5.86 27.28 -37.49
N VAL A 749 6.20 27.10 -38.76
CA VAL A 749 7.06 28.01 -39.55
C VAL A 749 6.22 28.93 -40.43
N THR A 750 5.31 28.36 -41.21
CA THR A 750 4.37 29.08 -42.07
C THR A 750 3.12 28.24 -42.23
N SER A 751 1.97 28.89 -42.43
CA SER A 751 0.67 28.22 -42.54
C SER A 751 -0.35 29.02 -43.33
N VAL A 752 -1.30 28.33 -43.95
CA VAL A 752 -2.46 28.92 -44.62
C VAL A 752 -3.75 28.31 -44.04
N PRO A 753 -4.76 29.14 -43.70
CA PRO A 753 -6.10 28.66 -43.36
C PRO A 753 -6.70 27.77 -44.45
N ASP A 754 -7.22 26.61 -44.08
CA ASP A 754 -7.97 25.74 -44.98
C ASP A 754 -9.46 26.05 -44.86
N ALA A 755 -10.04 26.58 -45.94
CA ALA A 755 -11.43 26.98 -46.00
C ALA A 755 -12.41 25.81 -46.19
N ASP A 756 -11.92 24.60 -46.43
CA ASP A 756 -12.75 23.46 -46.80
C ASP A 756 -12.96 22.47 -45.65
N ILE A 757 -11.99 22.36 -44.73
CA ILE A 757 -12.05 21.39 -43.63
C ILE A 757 -12.43 22.02 -42.28
N SER A 758 -13.13 21.25 -41.46
CA SER A 758 -13.48 21.60 -40.07
C SER A 758 -13.30 20.37 -39.16
N LEU A 759 -13.07 20.59 -37.87
CA LEU A 759 -13.09 19.53 -36.85
C LEU A 759 -14.43 19.61 -36.12
N ALA A 760 -15.17 18.52 -36.04
CA ALA A 760 -16.47 18.50 -35.40
C ALA A 760 -16.62 17.29 -34.48
N LEU A 761 -17.48 17.44 -33.47
CA LEU A 761 -18.06 16.33 -32.75
C LEU A 761 -19.32 15.89 -33.48
N ILE A 762 -19.38 14.61 -33.82
CA ILE A 762 -20.45 14.00 -34.60
C ILE A 762 -21.09 12.86 -33.79
N GLY A 763 -22.37 12.60 -34.07
CA GLY A 763 -23.14 11.54 -33.45
C GLY A 763 -24.00 10.80 -34.47
N ARG A 764 -24.74 9.79 -34.04
CA ARG A 764 -25.70 9.09 -34.92
C ARG A 764 -26.81 10.05 -35.34
N ARG A 765 -27.24 9.96 -36.60
CA ARG A 765 -28.31 10.81 -37.14
C ARG A 765 -29.55 10.75 -36.26
N GLY A 766 -30.11 11.93 -35.96
CA GLY A 766 -31.27 12.09 -35.07
C GLY A 766 -30.98 12.04 -33.57
N GLN A 767 -29.82 11.51 -33.13
CA GLN A 767 -29.44 11.55 -31.70
C GLN A 767 -28.81 12.89 -31.32
N THR A 768 -28.10 13.54 -32.25
CA THR A 768 -27.35 14.79 -31.99
C THR A 768 -28.22 15.96 -31.54
N GLN A 769 -29.49 16.00 -31.97
CA GLN A 769 -30.44 17.06 -31.60
C GLN A 769 -30.85 17.01 -30.12
N HIS A 770 -30.61 15.89 -29.45
CA HIS A 770 -31.00 15.66 -28.05
C HIS A 770 -29.81 15.68 -27.08
N ILE A 771 -28.61 16.02 -27.55
CA ILE A 771 -27.41 16.06 -26.72
C ILE A 771 -27.34 17.41 -25.99
N ASP A 772 -27.56 17.38 -24.68
CA ASP A 772 -27.34 18.49 -23.76
C ASP A 772 -26.16 18.18 -22.80
N PRO A 773 -25.01 18.86 -22.94
CA PRO A 773 -23.87 18.67 -22.05
C PRO A 773 -24.14 18.99 -20.58
N ARG A 774 -25.16 19.80 -20.28
CA ARG A 774 -25.52 20.14 -18.90
C ARG A 774 -26.25 19.01 -18.19
N ALA A 775 -26.76 18.04 -18.94
CA ALA A 775 -27.39 16.85 -18.40
C ALA A 775 -26.38 15.74 -18.06
N TRP A 776 -25.10 15.92 -18.37
CA TRP A 776 -24.06 14.95 -18.06
C TRP A 776 -23.68 15.03 -16.58
N THR A 777 -23.54 13.88 -15.93
CA THR A 777 -23.20 13.79 -14.50
C THR A 777 -22.08 12.78 -14.28
N VAL A 778 -21.46 12.81 -13.11
CA VAL A 778 -20.44 11.82 -12.70
C VAL A 778 -21.01 10.39 -12.74
N ASP A 779 -22.29 10.22 -12.38
CA ASP A 779 -22.96 8.91 -12.39
C ASP A 779 -23.36 8.45 -13.81
N LYS A 780 -23.44 9.38 -14.76
CA LYS A 780 -23.82 9.11 -16.15
C LYS A 780 -22.97 9.96 -17.10
N PRO A 781 -21.67 9.68 -17.21
CA PRO A 781 -20.77 10.50 -18.01
C PRO A 781 -21.05 10.31 -19.50
N ALA A 782 -20.85 11.38 -20.28
CA ALA A 782 -20.86 11.26 -21.72
C ALA A 782 -19.61 10.55 -22.23
N ARG A 783 -19.80 9.48 -22.99
CA ARG A 783 -18.70 8.71 -23.57
C ARG A 783 -18.38 9.18 -24.98
N ILE A 784 -17.17 9.71 -25.16
CA ILE A 784 -16.71 10.34 -26.39
C ILE A 784 -15.49 9.59 -26.91
N VAL A 785 -15.46 9.26 -28.19
CA VAL A 785 -14.26 8.72 -28.84
C VAL A 785 -13.55 9.82 -29.61
N ALA A 786 -12.27 10.07 -29.34
CA ALA A 786 -11.57 11.14 -30.04
C ALA A 786 -10.14 10.80 -30.45
N GLU A 787 -9.78 11.17 -31.68
CA GLU A 787 -8.38 11.26 -32.14
C GLU A 787 -7.74 12.56 -31.64
N HIS A 788 -8.52 13.65 -31.58
CA HIS A 788 -8.10 15.02 -31.23
C HIS A 788 -8.48 15.41 -29.79
N VAL A 789 -8.09 14.57 -28.83
CA VAL A 789 -8.51 14.67 -27.41
C VAL A 789 -8.31 16.07 -26.82
N ARG A 790 -7.17 16.71 -27.07
CA ARG A 790 -6.85 18.02 -26.48
C ARG A 790 -7.84 19.08 -26.95
N MET A 791 -8.13 19.12 -28.25
CA MET A 791 -9.08 20.08 -28.83
C MET A 791 -10.50 19.83 -28.34
N VAL A 792 -10.92 18.57 -28.24
CA VAL A 792 -12.25 18.22 -27.69
C VAL A 792 -12.36 18.66 -26.23
N ARG A 793 -11.34 18.40 -25.39
CA ARG A 793 -11.33 18.87 -23.99
C ARG A 793 -11.39 20.38 -23.89
N THR A 794 -10.57 21.08 -24.66
CA THR A 794 -10.58 22.55 -24.68
C THR A 794 -11.95 23.10 -25.10
N TYR A 795 -12.59 22.49 -26.09
CA TYR A 795 -13.91 22.87 -26.53
C TYR A 795 -14.99 22.64 -25.46
N LEU A 796 -15.04 21.45 -24.85
CA LEU A 796 -16.00 21.14 -23.78
C LEU A 796 -15.80 22.02 -22.55
N ALA A 797 -14.55 22.33 -22.20
CA ALA A 797 -14.23 23.28 -21.14
C ALA A 797 -14.74 24.70 -21.50
N GLY A 798 -14.61 25.11 -22.76
CA GLY A 798 -15.18 26.37 -23.26
C GLY A 798 -16.70 26.45 -23.18
N LEU A 799 -17.38 25.30 -23.21
CA LEU A 799 -18.83 25.19 -22.97
C LEU A 799 -19.21 25.15 -21.48
N GLY A 800 -18.22 25.15 -20.57
CA GLY A 800 -18.45 25.03 -19.13
C GLY A 800 -18.79 23.62 -18.66
N VAL A 801 -18.44 22.58 -19.42
CA VAL A 801 -18.69 21.18 -19.06
C VAL A 801 -17.63 20.69 -18.06
N PRO A 802 -18.01 20.21 -16.86
CA PRO A 802 -17.05 19.72 -15.88
C PRO A 802 -16.27 18.47 -16.38
N PRO A 803 -14.94 18.38 -16.18
CA PRO A 803 -14.11 17.29 -16.70
C PRO A 803 -14.48 15.88 -16.19
N ASP A 804 -15.19 15.78 -15.07
CA ASP A 804 -15.65 14.56 -14.43
C ASP A 804 -17.03 14.08 -14.94
N THR A 805 -17.68 14.84 -15.83
CA THR A 805 -18.98 14.49 -16.43
C THR A 805 -18.87 13.86 -17.82
N TYR A 806 -17.65 13.66 -18.33
CA TYR A 806 -17.43 12.99 -19.60
C TYR A 806 -16.15 12.15 -19.60
N GLU A 807 -16.16 11.08 -20.39
CA GLU A 807 -15.04 10.18 -20.62
C GLU A 807 -14.62 10.31 -22.09
N ILE A 808 -13.33 10.63 -22.34
CA ILE A 808 -12.79 10.62 -23.70
C ILE A 808 -11.88 9.42 -23.87
N GLN A 809 -12.31 8.46 -24.69
CA GLN A 809 -11.46 7.37 -25.14
C GLN A 809 -10.63 7.84 -26.34
N ARG A 810 -9.32 7.88 -26.16
CA ARG A 810 -8.39 8.17 -27.25
C ARG A 810 -8.34 6.98 -28.22
N VAL A 811 -8.38 7.26 -29.52
CA VAL A 811 -8.21 6.25 -30.57
C VAL A 811 -7.19 6.69 -31.62
N LEU A 812 -6.61 5.73 -32.34
CA LEU A 812 -5.64 5.96 -33.41
C LEU A 812 -6.25 5.61 -34.77
N GLY A 813 -6.84 6.60 -35.44
CA GLY A 813 -7.51 6.44 -36.74
C GLY A 813 -8.89 7.06 -36.74
N SER A 814 -9.72 6.68 -37.72
CA SER A 814 -11.08 7.21 -37.89
C SER A 814 -11.96 6.90 -36.68
N SER A 815 -12.16 7.89 -35.81
CA SER A 815 -13.05 7.80 -34.65
C SER A 815 -14.49 7.46 -35.06
N GLU A 816 -14.89 7.84 -36.28
CA GLU A 816 -16.20 7.54 -36.85
C GLU A 816 -16.47 6.03 -36.93
N SER A 817 -15.45 5.22 -37.18
CA SER A 817 -15.61 3.75 -37.23
C SER A 817 -16.03 3.16 -35.89
N TYR A 818 -15.67 3.79 -34.77
CA TYR A 818 -16.06 3.34 -33.43
C TYR A 818 -17.52 3.61 -33.15
N ILE A 819 -18.10 4.73 -33.60
CA ILE A 819 -19.53 4.99 -33.42
C ILE A 819 -20.39 4.14 -34.38
N VAL A 820 -19.91 3.91 -35.60
CA VAL A 820 -20.60 3.11 -36.62
C VAL A 820 -20.63 1.63 -36.25
N ASN A 821 -19.52 1.10 -35.76
CA ASN A 821 -19.37 -0.33 -35.45
C ASN A 821 -19.63 -0.67 -33.97
N ASP A 822 -20.24 0.24 -33.20
CA ASP A 822 -20.57 0.02 -31.79
C ASP A 822 -22.02 -0.48 -31.64
N PRO A 823 -22.25 -1.81 -31.57
CA PRO A 823 -23.60 -2.37 -31.50
C PRO A 823 -24.29 -2.08 -30.17
N ARG A 824 -23.53 -1.67 -29.14
CA ARG A 824 -24.05 -1.39 -27.80
C ARG A 824 -24.40 0.09 -27.60
N GLN A 825 -24.12 0.94 -28.59
CA GLN A 825 -24.27 2.40 -28.49
C GLN A 825 -23.61 2.96 -27.23
N LYS A 826 -22.46 2.39 -26.85
CA LYS A 826 -21.63 2.85 -25.74
C LYS A 826 -21.20 4.30 -25.92
N TYR A 827 -20.88 4.72 -27.15
CA TYR A 827 -20.38 6.07 -27.42
C TYR A 827 -21.49 7.00 -27.90
N LEU A 828 -21.54 8.17 -27.26
CA LEU A 828 -22.47 9.25 -27.56
C LEU A 828 -21.99 10.10 -28.73
N LEU A 829 -20.69 10.43 -28.73
CA LEU A 829 -20.06 11.30 -29.71
C LEU A 829 -18.71 10.72 -30.17
N CYS A 830 -18.28 11.11 -31.36
CA CYS A 830 -16.90 10.99 -31.77
C CYS A 830 -16.43 12.26 -32.49
N ASP A 831 -15.12 12.48 -32.58
CA ASP A 831 -14.58 13.59 -33.37
C ASP A 831 -14.34 13.18 -34.84
N ALA A 832 -14.40 14.14 -35.76
CA ALA A 832 -14.13 13.90 -37.18
C ALA A 832 -13.67 15.16 -37.91
N ILE A 833 -12.75 15.00 -38.87
CA ILE A 833 -12.41 16.05 -39.83
C ILE A 833 -13.38 15.99 -41.02
N ILE A 834 -14.14 17.07 -41.22
CA ILE A 834 -15.21 17.16 -42.23
C ILE A 834 -14.82 18.17 -43.31
N ALA A 835 -14.74 17.68 -44.55
CA ALA A 835 -14.60 18.51 -45.76
C ALA A 835 -15.97 18.73 -46.46
N THR A 836 -16.54 17.64 -47.00
CA THR A 836 -17.77 17.65 -47.80
C THR A 836 -18.99 17.04 -47.09
N GLY A 837 -18.79 16.32 -45.98
CA GLY A 837 -19.85 15.62 -45.26
C GLY A 837 -20.28 14.27 -45.87
N GLY A 838 -19.73 13.86 -47.02
CA GLY A 838 -20.11 12.61 -47.70
C GLY A 838 -19.94 11.36 -46.83
N THR A 839 -18.86 11.28 -46.05
CA THR A 839 -18.64 10.17 -45.10
C THR A 839 -19.69 10.12 -43.99
N LEU A 840 -20.14 11.27 -43.48
CA LEU A 840 -21.19 11.32 -42.47
C LEU A 840 -22.52 10.80 -43.04
N GLN A 841 -22.88 11.25 -44.25
CA GLN A 841 -24.10 10.79 -44.92
C GLN A 841 -24.08 9.28 -45.18
N ALA A 842 -22.96 8.74 -45.68
CA ALA A 842 -22.81 7.31 -45.95
C ALA A 842 -22.91 6.44 -44.70
N ASN A 843 -22.55 6.98 -43.54
CA ASN A 843 -22.53 6.26 -42.25
C ASN A 843 -23.70 6.63 -41.32
N ASN A 844 -24.69 7.37 -41.81
CA ASN A 844 -25.85 7.83 -41.02
C ASN A 844 -25.46 8.60 -39.75
N LEU A 845 -24.50 9.53 -39.90
CA LEU A 845 -24.01 10.42 -38.84
C LEU A 845 -24.39 11.87 -39.12
N ASP A 846 -24.56 12.66 -38.06
CA ASP A 846 -24.79 14.11 -38.12
C ASP A 846 -23.75 14.86 -37.29
N VAL A 847 -23.49 16.12 -37.66
CA VAL A 847 -22.69 17.04 -36.84
C VAL A 847 -23.51 17.46 -35.62
N TRP A 848 -22.96 17.27 -34.43
CA TRP A 848 -23.51 17.86 -33.21
C TRP A 848 -22.97 19.28 -33.01
N GLN A 849 -21.64 19.42 -32.99
CA GLN A 849 -20.96 20.69 -32.74
C GLN A 849 -19.66 20.79 -33.54
N VAL A 850 -19.35 22.00 -34.00
CA VAL A 850 -18.08 22.29 -34.69
C VAL A 850 -17.05 22.73 -33.64
N VAL A 851 -16.00 21.94 -33.48
CA VAL A 851 -14.89 22.18 -32.54
C VAL A 851 -13.91 23.22 -33.09
N LYS A 852 -13.59 23.12 -34.39
CA LYS A 852 -12.85 24.13 -35.15
C LYS A 852 -13.55 24.36 -36.49
N SER A 853 -13.85 25.62 -36.79
CA SER A 853 -14.57 26.00 -37.99
C SER A 853 -13.69 25.90 -39.23
N LYS A 854 -14.32 25.98 -40.41
CA LYS A 854 -13.61 26.18 -41.68
C LYS A 854 -12.80 27.47 -41.60
N GLY A 855 -11.52 27.40 -41.91
CA GLY A 855 -10.54 28.49 -41.72
C GLY A 855 -9.78 28.47 -40.39
N ASP A 856 -10.27 27.77 -39.35
CA ASP A 856 -9.57 27.64 -38.06
C ASP A 856 -8.51 26.52 -38.08
N ILE A 857 -8.66 25.57 -39.01
CA ILE A 857 -7.63 24.57 -39.29
C ILE A 857 -6.71 25.14 -40.35
N VAL A 858 -5.40 25.09 -40.08
CA VAL A 858 -4.39 25.57 -41.02
C VAL A 858 -3.58 24.40 -41.53
N VAL A 859 -3.20 24.45 -42.82
CA VAL A 859 -2.12 23.61 -43.37
C VAL A 859 -0.83 24.38 -43.18
N GLY A 860 0.20 23.74 -42.63
CA GLY A 860 1.45 24.43 -42.31
C GLY A 860 2.68 23.56 -42.43
N LEU A 861 3.82 24.24 -42.56
CA LEU A 861 5.14 23.65 -42.36
C LEU A 861 5.49 23.73 -40.88
N TYR A 862 5.66 22.58 -40.25
CA TYR A 862 6.10 22.43 -38.86
C TYR A 862 7.54 21.92 -38.88
N GLN A 863 8.43 22.54 -38.11
CA GLN A 863 9.80 22.08 -37.93
C GLN A 863 9.97 21.48 -36.54
N ARG A 864 10.66 20.35 -36.45
CA ARG A 864 10.99 19.73 -35.17
C ARG A 864 11.70 20.73 -34.25
N LEU A 865 11.31 20.74 -32.97
CA LEU A 865 11.93 21.59 -31.94
C LEU A 865 13.33 21.11 -31.54
#